data_AF-A0A521EHT6-F1
#
_entry.id   AF-A0A521EHT6-F1
#
_cell.length_a   1.000
_cell.length_b   1.000
_cell.length_c   1.000
_cell.angle_alpha   90.00
_cell.angle_beta   90.00
_cell.angle_gamma   90.00
#
_symmetry.space_group_name_H-M   'P 1'
#
loop_
_entity.id
_entity.type
_entity.pdbx_description
1 polymer ?
#
loop_
_entity_poly.entity_id
_entity_poly.type
_entity_poly.pdbx_seq_one_letter_code
_entity_poly.pdbx_strand_id
1 'polypeptide(L)'
;MSKPVMTYGARKGKMSGLRRWMAKASAKDICIFPVPGADILRMYQNELDSDFIIAPNPREANVLLVMGNLPDPLAQKAAVAYQQIPRPRVLVVAGPESLPYLPKPDLHVALANNFLEDALPEIQELFQHHAWSEDAEPWTPEFLVNMAEDSENGGHAHHHHNHGNGDEGEHDHKEHEHGHEEDHGSHESHDGHGGHNNHDHGDHENEKGHNHNHGGHDHHHGHGDHEGHDHSTHQQGKADGGHNHSHGSHKNHDHNHSDDTEAGDSKDCHGTPDKHSHESHQHGSHSAHKGHQHHDHGEHAHGQDEHEHNHAGHGHGGHDHGDMDFMSMVAMTKDLPRPRDGLPMNRSEVYFGPFHPGLPGGLSVFMELDGDTVIEARVEDDLTARSFEELLPLEATELPDLLAGLNPLTPQTYRLLAKKALTNAFGNDDSILSNELCALENERIASHLNWLATFAKTVGNEWMHRQAARGHVLHRTKDISSKKLIAFLNQIRSMLYLQTKLSVGGIIPDPLLHHLSGPVAKAAGIKQDLRSQQKQYRDLGWEPVIKEENNGWGRLLVRLDEIEQSFALINKADQQQERNTVDLSGSGSGSAQLESPRGTLSLAISVKKGVVKQLQLETPAQALAALVPTLSEEAELSDALVQIVSLDISPWEVGLKSPEVK
;
A
#
# COMPACT_ATOMS: atom_id res chain seq x y z
N MET A 1 -16.73 -13.52 9.73
CA MET A 1 -17.08 -14.33 8.55
C MET A 1 -17.19 -13.37 7.39
N SER A 2 -16.45 -13.58 6.30
CA SER A 2 -16.61 -12.75 5.10
C SER A 2 -17.97 -13.06 4.47
N LYS A 3 -18.71 -12.04 4.01
CA LYS A 3 -19.87 -12.28 3.14
C LYS A 3 -19.34 -12.85 1.81
N PRO A 4 -19.96 -13.89 1.23
CA PRO A 4 -19.55 -14.37 -0.09
C PRO A 4 -19.86 -13.29 -1.13
N VAL A 5 -18.82 -12.63 -1.64
CA VAL A 5 -18.95 -11.67 -2.75
C VAL A 5 -19.43 -12.44 -3.97
N MET A 6 -20.61 -12.08 -4.46
CA MET A 6 -21.25 -12.74 -5.61
C MET A 6 -20.54 -12.34 -6.92
N THR A 7 -19.48 -13.07 -7.28
CA THR A 7 -18.69 -12.86 -8.50
C THR A 7 -19.48 -13.21 -9.77
N TYR A 8 -20.17 -12.22 -10.35
CA TYR A 8 -20.85 -12.38 -11.63
C TYR A 8 -20.56 -11.23 -12.60
N GLY A 9 -19.87 -11.56 -13.69
CA GLY A 9 -19.79 -10.74 -14.89
C GLY A 9 -21.17 -10.25 -15.35
N ALA A 10 -21.28 -9.02 -15.86
CA ALA A 10 -22.55 -8.51 -16.39
C ALA A 10 -23.08 -9.42 -17.50
N ARG A 11 -24.37 -9.72 -17.41
CA ARG A 11 -25.03 -10.69 -18.28
C ARG A 11 -25.65 -9.96 -19.45
N LYS A 12 -25.26 -10.30 -20.69
CA LYS A 12 -25.80 -9.67 -21.90
C LYS A 12 -27.34 -9.76 -21.97
N GLY A 13 -27.98 -8.65 -22.34
CA GLY A 13 -29.39 -8.56 -22.75
C GLY A 13 -30.29 -7.74 -21.83
N LYS A 14 -31.47 -7.36 -22.35
CA LYS A 14 -32.41 -6.38 -21.76
C LYS A 14 -32.81 -6.64 -20.30
N MET A 15 -33.01 -5.54 -19.56
CA MET A 15 -33.58 -5.58 -18.22
C MET A 15 -35.03 -6.08 -18.21
N SER A 16 -35.34 -7.00 -17.29
CA SER A 16 -36.68 -7.55 -17.05
C SER A 16 -37.08 -7.41 -15.57
N GLY A 17 -38.35 -7.63 -15.22
CA GLY A 17 -38.82 -7.52 -13.82
C GLY A 17 -38.04 -8.40 -12.84
N LEU A 18 -37.79 -9.66 -13.21
CA LEU A 18 -36.99 -10.60 -12.40
C LEU A 18 -35.51 -10.16 -12.31
N ARG A 19 -34.94 -9.66 -13.42
CA ARG A 19 -33.56 -9.14 -13.45
C ARG A 19 -33.41 -7.92 -12.55
N ARG A 20 -34.37 -6.98 -12.58
CA ARG A 20 -34.40 -5.81 -11.69
C ARG A 20 -34.52 -6.19 -10.21
N TRP A 21 -35.28 -7.23 -9.88
CA TRP A 21 -35.35 -7.75 -8.51
C TRP A 21 -34.00 -8.35 -8.06
N MET A 22 -33.32 -9.12 -8.91
CA MET A 22 -31.97 -9.62 -8.63
C MET A 22 -30.93 -8.48 -8.52
N ALA A 23 -30.99 -7.49 -9.42
CA ALA A 23 -30.11 -6.31 -9.40
C ALA A 23 -30.20 -5.57 -8.05
N LYS A 24 -31.41 -5.41 -7.53
CA LYS A 24 -31.68 -4.76 -6.25
C LYS A 24 -31.21 -5.56 -5.03
N ALA A 25 -31.02 -6.87 -5.17
CA ALA A 25 -30.38 -7.68 -4.14
C ALA A 25 -28.85 -7.50 -4.17
N SER A 26 -28.22 -7.60 -5.35
CA SER A 26 -26.76 -7.46 -5.50
C SER A 26 -26.24 -6.04 -5.30
N ALA A 27 -27.06 -5.01 -5.53
CA ALA A 27 -26.68 -3.61 -5.32
C ALA A 27 -26.29 -3.28 -3.87
N LYS A 28 -26.57 -4.16 -2.90
CA LYS A 28 -26.18 -4.01 -1.49
C LYS A 28 -24.77 -4.52 -1.18
N ASP A 29 -24.14 -5.25 -2.08
CA ASP A 29 -22.81 -5.84 -1.87
C ASP A 29 -21.74 -4.97 -2.56
N ILE A 30 -21.55 -3.75 -2.06
CA ILE A 30 -20.58 -2.79 -2.60
C ILE A 30 -19.16 -3.20 -2.18
N CYS A 31 -18.29 -3.44 -3.16
CA CYS A 31 -16.90 -3.86 -2.98
C CYS A 31 -15.99 -2.86 -3.70
N ILE A 32 -15.33 -2.00 -2.94
CA ILE A 32 -14.58 -0.85 -3.44
C ILE A 32 -13.09 -1.20 -3.54
N PHE A 33 -12.49 -0.95 -4.71
CA PHE A 33 -11.04 -0.84 -4.85
C PHE A 33 -10.65 0.65 -4.76
N PRO A 34 -10.06 1.12 -3.65
CA PRO A 34 -9.65 2.51 -3.49
C PRO A 34 -8.31 2.76 -4.18
N VAL A 35 -8.28 3.76 -5.07
CA VAL A 35 -7.10 4.32 -5.71
C VAL A 35 -6.91 5.76 -5.21
N PRO A 36 -5.73 6.16 -4.72
CA PRO A 36 -4.45 5.44 -4.70
C PRO A 36 -4.36 4.29 -3.69
N GLY A 37 -5.17 4.31 -2.63
CA GLY A 37 -5.11 3.28 -1.60
C GLY A 37 -6.08 3.50 -0.45
N ALA A 38 -6.23 2.48 0.38
CA ALA A 38 -7.11 2.52 1.55
C ALA A 38 -6.58 3.44 2.67
N ASP A 39 -5.30 3.76 2.66
CA ASP A 39 -4.65 4.77 3.51
C ASP A 39 -5.08 6.20 3.17
N ILE A 40 -5.23 6.52 1.88
CA ILE A 40 -5.83 7.77 1.41
C ILE A 40 -7.32 7.82 1.76
N LEU A 41 -8.07 6.73 1.54
CA LEU A 41 -9.50 6.70 1.88
C LEU A 41 -9.76 7.01 3.36
N ARG A 42 -8.96 6.43 4.27
CA ARG A 42 -9.05 6.70 5.71
C ARG A 42 -8.85 8.18 6.07
N MET A 43 -8.16 8.96 5.24
CA MET A 43 -8.03 10.41 5.42
C MET A 43 -9.32 11.20 5.13
N TYR A 44 -10.40 10.55 4.70
CA TYR A 44 -11.71 11.18 4.44
C TYR A 44 -12.87 10.46 5.15
N GLN A 45 -12.60 9.45 5.99
CA GLN A 45 -13.64 8.73 6.75
C GLN A 45 -13.79 9.27 8.18
N ASN A 46 -15.03 9.43 8.63
CA ASN A 46 -15.39 9.64 10.04
C ASN A 46 -16.09 8.43 10.66
N GLU A 47 -16.79 7.60 9.86
CA GLU A 47 -17.46 6.39 10.35
C GLU A 47 -16.63 5.11 10.13
N LEU A 48 -16.99 4.06 10.88
CA LEU A 48 -16.24 2.81 10.99
C LEU A 48 -16.98 1.59 10.42
N ASP A 49 -18.30 1.58 10.60
CA ASP A 49 -19.17 0.55 10.08
C ASP A 49 -19.67 1.04 8.72
N SER A 50 -19.02 0.58 7.66
CA SER A 50 -19.33 0.97 6.29
C SER A 50 -20.28 -0.04 5.61
N ASP A 51 -21.26 0.46 4.87
CA ASP A 51 -22.13 -0.34 3.97
C ASP A 51 -21.40 -0.86 2.70
N PHE A 52 -20.06 -0.94 2.76
CA PHE A 52 -19.18 -1.44 1.72
C PHE A 52 -18.00 -2.24 2.30
N ILE A 53 -17.35 -3.02 1.45
CA ILE A 53 -16.14 -3.79 1.73
C ILE A 53 -14.98 -3.20 0.90
N ILE A 54 -13.78 -3.11 1.46
CA ILE A 54 -12.57 -2.80 0.68
C ILE A 54 -12.05 -4.08 0.03
N ALA A 55 -12.07 -4.12 -1.30
CA ALA A 55 -11.59 -5.23 -2.10
C ALA A 55 -10.05 -5.35 -1.99
N PRO A 56 -9.49 -6.57 -1.89
CA PRO A 56 -8.04 -6.77 -1.84
C PRO A 56 -7.36 -6.61 -3.20
N ASN A 57 -8.09 -6.77 -4.31
CA ASN A 57 -7.61 -6.61 -5.68
C ASN A 57 -8.77 -6.16 -6.59
N PRO A 58 -8.50 -5.65 -7.82
CA PRO A 58 -9.54 -5.18 -8.72
C PRO A 58 -10.56 -6.27 -9.12
N ARG A 59 -10.15 -7.54 -9.23
CA ARG A 59 -11.04 -8.63 -9.66
C ARG A 59 -12.13 -8.98 -8.65
N GLU A 60 -11.94 -8.61 -7.38
CA GLU A 60 -12.92 -8.77 -6.29
C GLU A 60 -13.76 -7.50 -6.05
N ALA A 61 -13.50 -6.43 -6.79
CA ALA A 61 -14.24 -5.19 -6.69
C ALA A 61 -15.44 -5.16 -7.64
N ASN A 62 -16.35 -4.22 -7.38
CA ASN A 62 -17.34 -3.74 -8.34
C ASN A 62 -17.35 -2.21 -8.44
N VAL A 63 -16.69 -1.49 -7.52
CA VAL A 63 -16.46 -0.04 -7.63
C VAL A 63 -14.97 0.24 -7.72
N LEU A 64 -14.53 1.00 -8.74
CA LEU A 64 -13.26 1.73 -8.65
C LEU A 64 -13.54 3.09 -8.03
N LEU A 65 -12.93 3.37 -6.88
CA LEU A 65 -13.00 4.68 -6.25
C LEU A 65 -11.66 5.39 -6.43
N VAL A 66 -11.64 6.42 -7.27
CA VAL A 66 -10.46 7.25 -7.48
C VAL A 66 -10.57 8.52 -6.65
N MET A 67 -9.53 8.84 -5.86
CA MET A 67 -9.53 9.96 -4.92
C MET A 67 -8.42 10.97 -5.26
N GLY A 68 -8.80 12.22 -5.43
CA GLY A 68 -7.90 13.33 -5.72
C GLY A 68 -7.49 13.41 -7.20
N ASN A 69 -6.64 14.39 -7.49
CA ASN A 69 -6.02 14.52 -8.80
C ASN A 69 -4.79 13.60 -8.88
N LEU A 70 -4.90 12.51 -9.63
CA LEU A 70 -3.80 11.57 -9.84
C LEU A 70 -2.81 12.13 -10.88
N PRO A 71 -1.49 12.05 -10.65
CA PRO A 71 -0.50 12.24 -11.72
C PRO A 71 -0.71 11.24 -12.86
N ASP A 72 -0.42 11.66 -14.09
CA ASP A 72 -0.67 10.89 -15.32
C ASP A 72 -0.18 9.43 -15.28
N PRO A 73 1.04 9.10 -14.81
CA PRO A 73 1.48 7.71 -14.70
C PRO A 73 0.61 6.89 -13.75
N LEU A 74 0.20 7.46 -12.61
CA LEU A 74 -0.66 6.80 -11.64
C LEU A 74 -2.10 6.66 -12.16
N ALA A 75 -2.60 7.64 -12.90
CA ALA A 75 -3.88 7.58 -13.60
C ALA A 75 -3.88 6.47 -14.67
N GLN A 76 -2.78 6.31 -15.42
CA GLN A 76 -2.60 5.22 -16.37
C GLN A 76 -2.66 3.85 -15.68
N LYS A 77 -1.98 3.66 -14.53
CA LYS A 77 -2.12 2.43 -13.74
C LYS A 77 -3.56 2.24 -13.22
N ALA A 78 -4.26 3.32 -12.85
CA ALA A 78 -5.67 3.26 -12.41
C ALA A 78 -6.62 2.81 -13.53
N ALA A 79 -6.35 3.20 -14.78
CA ALA A 79 -7.06 2.71 -15.95
C ALA A 79 -6.87 1.19 -16.17
N VAL A 80 -5.65 0.67 -15.98
CA VAL A 80 -5.40 -0.79 -15.97
C VAL A 80 -6.17 -1.48 -14.85
N ALA A 81 -6.19 -0.90 -13.64
CA ALA A 81 -6.98 -1.45 -12.53
C ALA A 81 -8.49 -1.47 -12.87
N TYR A 82 -9.04 -0.40 -13.46
CA TYR A 82 -10.44 -0.34 -13.90
C TYR A 82 -10.78 -1.43 -14.92
N GLN A 83 -9.91 -1.67 -15.89
CA GLN A 83 -10.07 -2.72 -16.90
C GLN A 83 -10.28 -4.10 -16.25
N GLN A 84 -9.51 -4.39 -15.18
CA GLN A 84 -9.53 -5.68 -14.48
C GLN A 84 -10.76 -5.91 -13.58
N ILE A 85 -11.53 -4.88 -13.25
CA ILE A 85 -12.75 -5.03 -12.44
C ILE A 85 -13.84 -5.75 -13.26
N PRO A 86 -14.43 -6.85 -12.78
CA PRO A 86 -15.53 -7.52 -13.48
C PRO A 86 -16.75 -6.61 -13.54
N ARG A 87 -17.51 -6.66 -14.65
CA ARG A 87 -18.83 -6.02 -14.68
C ARG A 87 -19.84 -6.77 -13.78
N PRO A 88 -20.95 -6.17 -13.34
CA PRO A 88 -21.23 -4.73 -13.39
C PRO A 88 -20.21 -3.98 -12.53
N ARG A 89 -19.69 -2.88 -13.09
CA ARG A 89 -18.73 -2.03 -12.42
C ARG A 89 -19.15 -0.57 -12.49
N VAL A 90 -18.73 0.20 -11.50
CA VAL A 90 -18.97 1.65 -11.39
C VAL A 90 -17.63 2.35 -11.17
N LEU A 91 -17.38 3.42 -11.92
CA LEU A 91 -16.27 4.35 -11.71
C LEU A 91 -16.76 5.57 -10.92
N VAL A 92 -16.25 5.72 -9.71
CA VAL A 92 -16.48 6.89 -8.85
C VAL A 92 -15.19 7.72 -8.80
N VAL A 93 -15.28 9.01 -9.11
CA VAL A 93 -14.16 9.95 -8.99
C VAL A 93 -14.50 11.02 -7.95
N ALA A 94 -13.74 11.05 -6.87
CA ALA A 94 -13.84 12.04 -5.81
C ALA A 94 -12.71 13.08 -5.98
N GLY A 95 -13.03 14.25 -6.55
CA GLY A 95 -12.04 15.27 -6.89
C GLY A 95 -12.31 15.95 -8.24
N PRO A 96 -11.43 15.81 -9.26
CA PRO A 96 -11.64 16.41 -10.58
C PRO A 96 -12.78 15.75 -11.35
N GLU A 97 -13.43 16.48 -12.27
CA GLU A 97 -14.56 15.98 -13.08
C GLU A 97 -14.15 14.88 -14.08
N SER A 98 -12.87 14.84 -14.46
CA SER A 98 -12.27 13.85 -15.33
C SER A 98 -10.81 13.61 -14.94
N LEU A 99 -10.28 12.45 -15.34
CA LEU A 99 -8.87 12.07 -15.21
C LEU A 99 -8.40 11.46 -16.53
N PRO A 100 -7.12 11.63 -16.91
CA PRO A 100 -6.59 11.03 -18.13
C PRO A 100 -6.62 9.49 -18.06
N TYR A 101 -6.67 8.85 -19.23
CA TYR A 101 -6.72 7.39 -19.44
C TYR A 101 -7.96 6.64 -18.89
N LEU A 102 -8.74 7.26 -18.01
CA LEU A 102 -10.00 6.74 -17.49
C LEU A 102 -11.18 7.21 -18.36
N PRO A 103 -12.27 6.42 -18.45
CA PRO A 103 -13.49 6.89 -19.09
C PRO A 103 -14.16 7.97 -18.22
N LYS A 104 -15.17 8.64 -18.77
CA LYS A 104 -16.03 9.54 -17.97
C LYS A 104 -16.54 8.78 -16.72
N PRO A 105 -16.44 9.35 -15.51
CA PRO A 105 -16.96 8.70 -14.31
C PRO A 105 -18.48 8.47 -14.41
N ASP A 106 -18.93 7.35 -13.86
CA ASP A 106 -20.35 7.06 -13.66
C ASP A 106 -20.93 7.97 -12.56
N LEU A 107 -20.10 8.29 -11.56
CA LEU A 107 -20.40 9.24 -10.48
C LEU A 107 -19.19 10.12 -10.16
N HIS A 108 -19.40 11.44 -10.14
CA HIS A 108 -18.43 12.44 -9.69
C HIS A 108 -18.89 13.08 -8.39
N VAL A 109 -17.96 13.24 -7.43
CA VAL A 109 -18.24 13.85 -6.13
C VAL A 109 -17.08 14.76 -5.70
N ALA A 110 -17.38 15.74 -4.83
CA ALA A 110 -16.35 16.56 -4.21
C ALA A 110 -15.54 15.74 -3.19
N LEU A 111 -14.21 15.89 -3.19
CA LEU A 111 -13.34 15.22 -2.21
C LEU A 111 -13.41 15.96 -0.85
N ALA A 112 -14.34 15.52 0.00
CA ALA A 112 -14.59 16.07 1.33
C ALA A 112 -14.67 14.94 2.38
N ASN A 113 -14.68 15.27 3.68
CA ASN A 113 -14.93 14.24 4.70
C ASN A 113 -16.31 13.60 4.47
N ASN A 114 -16.40 12.28 4.57
CA ASN A 114 -17.58 11.45 4.34
C ASN A 114 -18.21 11.50 2.94
N PHE A 115 -17.49 12.00 1.91
CA PHE A 115 -17.98 12.04 0.52
C PHE A 115 -18.56 10.70 0.03
N LEU A 116 -18.03 9.59 0.53
CA LEU A 116 -18.42 8.25 0.13
C LEU A 116 -19.76 7.84 0.74
N GLU A 117 -20.08 8.27 1.95
CA GLU A 117 -21.37 8.01 2.60
C GLU A 117 -22.52 8.66 1.80
N ASP A 118 -22.29 9.90 1.35
CA ASP A 118 -23.21 10.62 0.45
C ASP A 118 -23.34 9.96 -0.93
N ALA A 119 -22.25 9.34 -1.44
CA ALA A 119 -22.22 8.67 -2.74
C ALA A 119 -22.87 7.27 -2.75
N LEU A 120 -22.90 6.55 -1.62
CA LEU A 120 -23.37 5.16 -1.55
C LEU A 120 -24.79 4.96 -2.10
N PRO A 121 -25.81 5.79 -1.80
CA PRO A 121 -27.17 5.61 -2.35
C PRO A 121 -27.21 5.66 -3.89
N GLU A 122 -26.43 6.54 -4.50
CA GLU A 122 -26.36 6.71 -5.95
C GLU A 122 -25.57 5.55 -6.61
N ILE A 123 -24.50 5.07 -5.96
CA ILE A 123 -23.80 3.84 -6.36
C ILE A 123 -24.75 2.63 -6.35
N GLN A 124 -25.61 2.50 -5.31
CA GLN A 124 -26.64 1.45 -5.23
C GLN A 124 -27.70 1.58 -6.34
N GLU A 125 -28.01 2.79 -6.79
CA GLU A 125 -28.90 3.01 -7.94
C GLU A 125 -28.22 2.63 -9.25
N LEU A 126 -26.98 3.09 -9.49
CA LEU A 126 -26.18 2.74 -10.66
C LEU A 126 -26.05 1.22 -10.85
N PHE A 127 -25.80 0.44 -9.79
CA PHE A 127 -25.79 -1.02 -9.88
C PHE A 127 -27.14 -1.64 -10.29
N GLN A 128 -28.27 -1.03 -9.93
CA GLN A 128 -29.59 -1.49 -10.38
C GLN A 128 -29.80 -1.26 -11.88
N HIS A 129 -29.09 -0.30 -12.49
CA HIS A 129 -29.14 -0.01 -13.92
C HIS A 129 -28.06 -0.76 -14.72
N HIS A 130 -26.83 -0.86 -14.22
CA HIS A 130 -25.66 -1.39 -14.95
C HIS A 130 -25.53 -2.92 -14.90
N ALA A 131 -26.32 -3.63 -14.08
CA ALA A 131 -26.28 -5.09 -13.94
C ALA A 131 -26.62 -5.88 -15.23
N TRP A 132 -27.32 -5.26 -16.18
CA TRP A 132 -27.68 -5.84 -17.48
C TRP A 132 -27.62 -4.78 -18.59
N SER A 133 -26.79 -5.01 -19.61
CA SER A 133 -26.70 -4.17 -20.81
C SER A 133 -26.79 -5.02 -22.07
N GLU A 134 -27.24 -4.41 -23.18
CA GLU A 134 -27.24 -5.06 -24.50
C GLU A 134 -25.84 -5.08 -25.11
N ASP A 135 -25.08 -4.01 -24.88
CA ASP A 135 -23.65 -3.93 -25.11
C ASP A 135 -22.90 -4.36 -23.84
N ALA A 136 -22.00 -5.33 -23.98
CA ALA A 136 -21.23 -5.91 -22.90
C ALA A 136 -19.74 -6.06 -23.26
N GLU A 137 -19.24 -5.37 -24.29
CA GLU A 137 -17.84 -5.49 -24.71
C GLU A 137 -16.89 -4.96 -23.63
N PRO A 138 -15.80 -5.67 -23.28
CA PRO A 138 -14.87 -5.22 -22.24
C PRO A 138 -14.28 -3.86 -22.60
N TRP A 139 -14.47 -2.84 -21.74
CA TRP A 139 -13.74 -1.59 -21.91
C TRP A 139 -12.26 -1.82 -21.62
N THR A 140 -11.43 -1.37 -22.55
CA THR A 140 -9.96 -1.40 -22.52
C THR A 140 -9.46 0.03 -22.81
N PRO A 141 -8.45 0.55 -22.08
CA PRO A 141 -7.84 1.84 -22.36
C PRO A 141 -7.21 1.90 -23.76
N GLU A 142 -7.33 3.03 -24.46
CA GLU A 142 -6.80 3.23 -25.82
C GLU A 142 -5.31 2.88 -25.95
N PHE A 143 -4.48 3.27 -24.96
CA PHE A 143 -3.04 2.98 -25.00
C PHE A 143 -2.73 1.47 -24.97
N LEU A 144 -3.57 0.64 -24.35
CA LEU A 144 -3.41 -0.83 -24.38
C LEU A 144 -3.86 -1.44 -25.70
N VAL A 145 -4.83 -0.82 -26.39
CA VAL A 145 -5.24 -1.23 -27.75
C VAL A 145 -4.08 -0.96 -28.72
N ASN A 146 -3.53 0.25 -28.69
CA ASN A 146 -2.39 0.64 -29.54
C ASN A 146 -1.18 -0.27 -29.30
N MET A 147 -0.82 -0.55 -28.03
CA MET A 147 0.28 -1.47 -27.69
C MET A 147 0.05 -2.89 -28.23
N ALA A 148 -1.19 -3.39 -28.25
CA ALA A 148 -1.51 -4.69 -28.83
C ALA A 148 -1.32 -4.66 -30.36
N GLU A 149 -1.89 -3.67 -31.04
CA GLU A 149 -1.76 -3.48 -32.49
C GLU A 149 -0.30 -3.29 -32.93
N ASP A 150 0.51 -2.54 -32.18
CA ASP A 150 1.94 -2.38 -32.43
C ASP A 150 2.70 -3.70 -32.28
N SER A 151 2.34 -4.52 -31.28
CA SER A 151 2.96 -5.84 -31.06
C SER A 151 2.61 -6.85 -32.15
N GLU A 152 1.41 -6.79 -32.72
CA GLU A 152 0.99 -7.62 -33.85
C GLU A 152 1.64 -7.17 -35.17
N ASN A 153 1.81 -5.86 -35.38
CA ASN A 153 2.47 -5.31 -36.57
C ASN A 153 4.01 -5.42 -36.54
N GLY A 154 4.63 -5.48 -35.36
CA GLY A 154 6.09 -5.60 -35.19
C GLY A 154 6.67 -7.01 -35.42
N GLY A 155 5.83 -8.02 -35.67
CA GLY A 155 6.15 -9.46 -35.60
C GLY A 155 7.11 -10.05 -36.64
N HIS A 156 7.98 -9.28 -37.29
CA HIS A 156 8.94 -9.78 -38.31
C HIS A 156 10.34 -9.13 -38.26
N ALA A 157 10.97 -9.07 -37.08
CA ALA A 157 12.37 -8.63 -36.96
C ALA A 157 13.18 -9.36 -35.85
N HIS A 158 13.28 -10.69 -35.91
CA HIS A 158 14.22 -11.44 -35.07
C HIS A 158 15.68 -11.24 -35.53
N HIS A 159 16.31 -10.15 -35.11
CA HIS A 159 17.77 -10.04 -35.16
C HIS A 159 18.41 -10.89 -34.05
N HIS A 160 18.82 -12.11 -34.41
CA HIS A 160 19.71 -12.91 -33.55
C HIS A 160 21.08 -12.22 -33.45
N HIS A 161 21.34 -11.55 -32.32
CA HIS A 161 22.70 -11.14 -31.95
C HIS A 161 23.47 -12.35 -31.42
N ASN A 162 24.19 -13.02 -32.31
CA ASN A 162 25.14 -14.08 -31.99
C ASN A 162 26.41 -13.47 -31.35
N HIS A 163 26.46 -13.43 -30.01
CA HIS A 163 27.67 -13.04 -29.29
C HIS A 163 28.67 -14.20 -29.22
N GLY A 164 29.58 -14.25 -30.19
CA GLY A 164 30.78 -15.06 -30.11
C GLY A 164 31.92 -14.31 -29.41
N ASN A 165 32.27 -14.72 -28.19
CA ASN A 165 33.68 -14.68 -27.78
C ASN A 165 34.42 -15.73 -28.64
N GLY A 166 35.66 -15.55 -29.10
CA GLY A 166 36.65 -14.54 -28.75
C GLY A 166 37.99 -15.26 -28.73
N ASP A 167 38.88 -14.96 -29.67
CA ASP A 167 40.19 -15.63 -29.79
C ASP A 167 41.28 -14.57 -30.04
N GLU A 168 42.51 -14.90 -29.63
CA GLU A 168 43.55 -13.95 -29.24
C GLU A 168 44.32 -13.34 -30.42
N GLY A 169 44.85 -12.14 -30.21
CA GLY A 169 45.68 -11.44 -31.20
C GLY A 169 46.42 -10.25 -30.59
N GLU A 170 47.68 -10.47 -30.21
CA GLU A 170 48.61 -9.41 -29.79
C GLU A 170 48.73 -8.31 -30.86
N HIS A 171 48.83 -7.03 -30.46
CA HIS A 171 50.11 -6.32 -30.54
C HIS A 171 50.06 -4.87 -30.00
N ASP A 172 51.27 -4.33 -29.87
CA ASP A 172 51.67 -3.19 -29.06
C ASP A 172 51.54 -1.82 -29.78
N HIS A 173 51.70 -0.75 -28.98
CA HIS A 173 52.19 0.58 -29.35
C HIS A 173 51.28 1.69 -29.96
N LYS A 174 51.19 2.76 -29.15
CA LYS A 174 51.41 4.20 -29.45
C LYS A 174 50.26 5.15 -29.83
N GLU A 175 50.13 6.17 -28.97
CA GLU A 175 50.17 7.62 -29.27
C GLU A 175 49.60 8.10 -30.63
N HIS A 176 48.53 8.92 -30.60
CA HIS A 176 48.69 10.38 -30.77
C HIS A 176 47.39 11.18 -30.50
N GLU A 177 47.57 12.48 -30.24
CA GLU A 177 46.54 13.50 -30.00
C GLU A 177 45.96 14.10 -31.30
N HIS A 178 44.96 14.99 -31.10
CA HIS A 178 44.33 15.90 -32.07
C HIS A 178 43.31 15.25 -33.03
N GLY A 179 42.19 15.89 -33.38
CA GLY A 179 41.71 17.25 -33.06
C GLY A 179 41.03 17.88 -34.29
N HIS A 180 40.11 18.84 -34.08
CA HIS A 180 39.35 19.59 -35.10
C HIS A 180 38.34 18.78 -35.94
N GLU A 181 37.30 19.37 -36.55
CA GLU A 181 36.40 20.52 -36.26
C GLU A 181 35.35 20.56 -37.40
N GLU A 182 34.23 21.26 -37.23
CA GLU A 182 33.33 21.74 -38.31
C GLU A 182 32.62 20.69 -39.22
N ASP A 183 31.53 20.97 -39.95
CA ASP A 183 30.35 21.85 -39.79
C ASP A 183 29.33 21.40 -40.87
N HIS A 184 28.09 21.91 -40.81
CA HIS A 184 27.02 21.83 -41.83
C HIS A 184 26.28 20.48 -41.95
N GLY A 185 24.98 20.45 -42.28
CA GLY A 185 24.07 21.56 -42.57
C GLY A 185 22.61 21.12 -42.71
N SER A 186 21.70 22.08 -42.66
CA SER A 186 20.24 21.91 -42.73
C SER A 186 19.72 21.38 -44.07
N HIS A 187 18.52 20.79 -44.05
CA HIS A 187 17.63 20.84 -45.22
C HIS A 187 16.15 20.91 -44.81
N GLU A 188 15.43 21.86 -45.41
CA GLU A 188 14.00 22.09 -45.27
C GLU A 188 13.18 21.41 -46.38
N SER A 189 11.91 21.09 -46.05
CA SER A 189 10.68 21.26 -46.84
C SER A 189 10.56 20.73 -48.28
N HIS A 190 9.47 19.99 -48.55
CA HIS A 190 8.67 20.15 -49.78
C HIS A 190 7.23 19.61 -49.64
N ASP A 191 6.26 20.36 -50.17
CA ASP A 191 4.81 20.05 -50.20
C ASP A 191 4.38 19.05 -51.29
N GLY A 192 3.17 18.47 -51.15
CA GLY A 192 2.19 18.55 -52.26
C GLY A 192 1.33 17.32 -52.66
N HIS A 193 0.02 17.47 -52.42
CA HIS A 193 -1.13 17.04 -53.28
C HIS A 193 -1.77 15.63 -53.26
N GLY A 194 -3.12 15.65 -53.15
CA GLY A 194 -4.07 14.71 -53.81
C GLY A 194 -4.69 13.64 -52.88
N GLY A 195 -6.00 13.54 -52.64
CA GLY A 195 -7.16 14.30 -53.16
C GLY A 195 -8.05 13.50 -54.12
N HIS A 196 -8.90 12.60 -53.62
CA HIS A 196 -9.97 11.94 -54.40
C HIS A 196 -11.26 11.76 -53.58
N ASN A 197 -12.38 11.67 -54.29
CA ASN A 197 -13.73 12.00 -53.79
C ASN A 197 -14.71 10.82 -53.96
N ASN A 198 -15.76 10.81 -53.13
CA ASN A 198 -17.08 10.15 -53.30
C ASN A 198 -17.18 8.66 -53.67
N HIS A 199 -18.03 7.95 -52.92
CA HIS A 199 -19.31 7.53 -53.49
C HIS A 199 -20.46 7.64 -52.49
N ASP A 200 -21.60 8.09 -53.00
CA ASP A 200 -22.87 8.35 -52.31
C ASP A 200 -23.92 7.32 -52.77
N HIS A 201 -24.81 6.88 -51.87
CA HIS A 201 -26.14 6.34 -52.18
C HIS A 201 -27.02 6.39 -50.91
N GLY A 202 -28.05 7.24 -50.92
CA GLY A 202 -28.95 7.46 -49.80
C GLY A 202 -30.30 6.74 -49.85
N ASP A 203 -31.12 7.10 -48.86
CA ASP A 203 -32.58 7.06 -48.74
C ASP A 203 -33.36 5.75 -48.93
N HIS A 204 -34.11 5.37 -47.89
CA HIS A 204 -35.58 5.43 -47.93
C HIS A 204 -36.24 5.27 -46.55
N GLU A 205 -37.10 6.22 -46.18
CA GLU A 205 -38.11 6.05 -45.12
C GLU A 205 -39.32 5.25 -45.64
N ASN A 206 -39.97 4.43 -44.79
CA ASN A 206 -41.43 4.51 -44.61
C ASN A 206 -42.00 3.78 -43.38
N GLU A 207 -43.25 4.11 -43.05
CA GLU A 207 -43.99 3.73 -41.84
C GLU A 207 -44.73 2.36 -41.88
N LYS A 208 -45.32 2.03 -40.71
CA LYS A 208 -46.59 1.29 -40.50
C LYS A 208 -46.64 -0.22 -40.78
N GLY A 209 -46.52 -0.98 -39.67
CA GLY A 209 -47.56 -1.86 -39.13
C GLY A 209 -48.05 -3.08 -39.93
N HIS A 210 -48.11 -4.24 -39.28
CA HIS A 210 -49.38 -4.97 -39.09
C HIS A 210 -49.29 -6.07 -38.02
N ASN A 211 -50.44 -6.36 -37.42
CA ASN A 211 -50.67 -7.36 -36.39
C ASN A 211 -51.00 -8.71 -37.05
N HIS A 212 -50.38 -9.82 -36.62
CA HIS A 212 -50.94 -11.16 -36.88
C HIS A 212 -50.87 -12.07 -35.64
N ASN A 213 -52.06 -12.47 -35.23
CA ASN A 213 -52.37 -13.44 -34.19
C ASN A 213 -52.39 -14.85 -34.79
N HIS A 214 -51.78 -15.83 -34.12
CA HIS A 214 -52.10 -17.24 -34.26
C HIS A 214 -52.08 -17.87 -32.87
N GLY A 215 -53.17 -18.57 -32.50
CA GLY A 215 -53.30 -19.23 -31.20
C GLY A 215 -53.78 -20.66 -31.32
N GLY A 216 -53.93 -21.31 -30.15
CA GLY A 216 -54.68 -22.55 -29.98
C GLY A 216 -53.89 -23.86 -30.09
N HIS A 217 -53.60 -24.51 -28.95
CA HIS A 217 -54.37 -25.69 -28.52
C HIS A 217 -53.88 -26.27 -27.16
N ASP A 218 -54.66 -25.96 -26.11
CA ASP A 218 -55.35 -26.88 -25.17
C ASP A 218 -54.77 -28.20 -24.61
N HIS A 219 -54.86 -28.27 -23.27
CA HIS A 219 -55.23 -29.41 -22.37
C HIS A 219 -54.23 -30.58 -22.16
N HIS A 220 -53.92 -31.03 -20.93
CA HIS A 220 -54.86 -31.56 -19.93
C HIS A 220 -54.39 -31.53 -18.44
N HIS A 221 -55.26 -32.02 -17.54
CA HIS A 221 -55.28 -32.06 -16.05
C HIS A 221 -54.08 -32.74 -15.32
N GLY A 222 -53.90 -32.65 -13.99
CA GLY A 222 -54.61 -31.91 -12.92
C GLY A 222 -54.43 -32.53 -11.50
N HIS A 223 -55.03 -31.90 -10.46
CA HIS A 223 -55.01 -32.23 -9.00
C HIS A 223 -53.68 -32.05 -8.23
N GLY A 224 -53.66 -31.59 -6.97
CA GLY A 224 -54.76 -31.05 -6.14
C GLY A 224 -54.32 -30.65 -4.71
N ASP A 225 -54.81 -29.48 -4.26
CA ASP A 225 -55.19 -29.02 -2.91
C ASP A 225 -54.43 -29.44 -1.63
N HIS A 226 -54.05 -28.45 -0.80
CA HIS A 226 -54.80 -28.15 0.44
C HIS A 226 -54.52 -26.76 1.04
N GLU A 227 -55.52 -26.27 1.79
CA GLU A 227 -55.67 -24.98 2.50
C GLU A 227 -54.81 -24.88 3.79
N GLY A 228 -54.64 -23.75 4.49
CA GLY A 228 -55.13 -22.36 4.28
C GLY A 228 -55.04 -21.49 5.56
N HIS A 229 -55.55 -20.25 5.46
CA HIS A 229 -55.77 -19.22 6.50
C HIS A 229 -54.55 -18.45 7.07
N ASP A 230 -54.39 -17.13 6.86
CA ASP A 230 -55.21 -15.96 7.29
C ASP A 230 -55.27 -15.75 8.82
N HIS A 231 -55.25 -14.53 9.38
CA HIS A 231 -55.40 -13.17 8.82
C HIS A 231 -54.81 -12.10 9.81
N SER A 232 -54.32 -10.97 9.26
CA SER A 232 -54.65 -9.56 9.64
C SER A 232 -54.44 -9.04 11.10
N THR A 233 -54.49 -7.74 11.45
CA THR A 233 -54.17 -6.41 10.84
C THR A 233 -54.13 -5.34 11.98
N HIS A 234 -53.68 -4.11 11.66
CA HIS A 234 -53.87 -2.84 12.42
C HIS A 234 -53.12 -2.64 13.76
N GLN A 235 -52.98 -1.42 14.30
CA GLN A 235 -52.59 -0.09 13.75
C GLN A 235 -52.58 0.91 14.93
N GLN A 236 -51.69 1.92 14.92
CA GLN A 236 -51.73 3.15 15.76
C GLN A 236 -51.59 2.92 17.29
N GLY A 237 -51.02 3.83 18.09
CA GLY A 237 -50.27 5.04 17.76
C GLY A 237 -49.93 5.89 19.01
N LYS A 238 -48.90 6.73 18.88
CA LYS A 238 -48.59 7.99 19.62
C LYS A 238 -48.49 8.06 21.17
N ALA A 239 -47.51 8.89 21.56
CA ALA A 239 -47.49 9.87 22.66
C ALA A 239 -46.80 9.51 24.00
N ASP A 240 -45.67 10.22 24.21
CA ASP A 240 -45.32 11.08 25.35
C ASP A 240 -45.28 10.54 26.80
N GLY A 241 -44.30 11.06 27.55
CA GLY A 241 -44.34 11.12 29.02
C GLY A 241 -43.10 10.56 29.72
N GLY A 242 -42.03 11.36 29.81
CA GLY A 242 -40.96 11.07 30.77
C GLY A 242 -41.29 11.61 32.16
N HIS A 243 -40.85 10.92 33.22
CA HIS A 243 -40.59 11.57 34.51
C HIS A 243 -39.46 10.87 35.28
N ASN A 244 -38.65 11.70 35.92
CA ASN A 244 -37.49 11.36 36.74
C ASN A 244 -37.93 11.29 38.21
N HIS A 245 -37.45 10.34 39.02
CA HIS A 245 -37.33 10.55 40.47
C HIS A 245 -36.33 9.58 41.13
N SER A 246 -35.44 10.17 41.92
CA SER A 246 -34.51 9.50 42.84
C SER A 246 -35.15 9.33 44.22
N HIS A 247 -34.75 8.28 44.95
CA HIS A 247 -34.69 8.31 46.42
C HIS A 247 -33.61 7.35 46.92
N GLY A 248 -32.75 7.82 47.83
CA GLY A 248 -31.69 7.02 48.48
C GLY A 248 -31.95 6.77 49.97
N SER A 249 -31.08 5.99 50.61
CA SER A 249 -31.04 5.83 52.07
C SER A 249 -29.66 5.37 52.57
N HIS A 250 -29.00 6.27 53.30
CA HIS A 250 -28.34 6.10 54.62
C HIS A 250 -27.27 5.00 54.86
N LYS A 251 -26.03 5.41 55.21
CA LYS A 251 -25.42 5.55 56.58
C LYS A 251 -24.83 4.22 57.13
N ASN A 252 -23.71 4.15 57.86
CA ASN A 252 -22.85 5.15 58.53
C ASN A 252 -21.50 4.52 58.95
N HIS A 253 -20.41 5.31 59.06
CA HIS A 253 -19.29 5.25 60.05
C HIS A 253 -18.43 3.94 60.20
N ASP A 254 -17.14 3.96 60.58
CA ASP A 254 -16.27 5.03 61.11
C ASP A 254 -14.74 4.76 60.91
N HIS A 255 -13.93 5.84 61.00
CA HIS A 255 -12.57 6.02 61.60
C HIS A 255 -11.57 4.83 61.73
N ASN A 256 -10.22 4.94 61.70
CA ASN A 256 -9.20 6.02 61.69
C ASN A 256 -7.79 5.35 61.54
N HIS A 257 -6.59 5.96 61.39
CA HIS A 257 -6.07 7.27 60.91
C HIS A 257 -4.51 7.19 60.96
N SER A 258 -3.76 7.93 60.10
CA SER A 258 -2.32 8.36 60.27
C SER A 258 -1.20 7.32 60.49
N ASP A 259 0.08 7.52 60.15
CA ASP A 259 0.81 8.55 59.36
C ASP A 259 2.24 8.01 59.07
N ASP A 260 3.06 8.80 58.35
CA ASP A 260 4.54 8.89 58.52
C ASP A 260 5.46 7.70 58.12
N THR A 261 6.73 7.88 57.72
CA THR A 261 7.42 8.93 56.92
C THR A 261 8.76 8.33 56.38
N GLU A 262 9.34 8.99 55.37
CA GLU A 262 10.79 9.09 55.05
C GLU A 262 11.76 7.89 54.95
N ALA A 263 12.46 7.88 53.80
CA ALA A 263 13.93 7.77 53.61
C ALA A 263 14.73 6.50 54.05
N GLY A 264 15.83 6.23 53.33
CA GLY A 264 16.94 5.45 53.90
C GLY A 264 17.67 4.44 53.00
N ASP A 265 18.44 4.97 52.03
CA ASP A 265 19.87 4.69 51.90
C ASP A 265 20.43 3.23 51.78
N SER A 266 21.07 2.99 50.62
CA SER A 266 22.32 2.24 50.36
C SER A 266 22.67 0.88 51.02
N LYS A 267 23.02 -0.12 50.19
CA LYS A 267 24.42 -0.60 49.97
C LYS A 267 24.55 -1.90 49.17
N ASP A 268 25.47 -1.85 48.21
CA ASP A 268 26.50 -2.83 47.87
C ASP A 268 26.48 -4.21 48.56
N CYS A 269 26.63 -5.29 47.79
CA CYS A 269 27.90 -6.02 47.68
C CYS A 269 27.86 -7.23 46.70
N HIS A 270 29.03 -7.59 46.18
CA HIS A 270 29.28 -8.70 45.26
C HIS A 270 29.23 -10.09 45.92
N GLY A 271 29.04 -11.16 45.12
CA GLY A 271 29.22 -12.55 45.58
C GLY A 271 29.01 -13.63 44.52
N THR A 272 29.99 -13.85 43.65
CA THR A 272 30.16 -15.10 42.88
C THR A 272 31.08 -16.07 43.67
N PRO A 273 31.33 -17.30 43.18
CA PRO A 273 30.41 -18.41 42.90
C PRO A 273 30.79 -19.65 43.74
N ASP A 274 30.05 -20.76 43.71
CA ASP A 274 30.72 -22.08 43.86
C ASP A 274 29.95 -23.32 43.36
N LYS A 275 30.71 -24.40 43.10
CA LYS A 275 30.25 -25.71 42.63
C LYS A 275 30.35 -26.76 43.74
N HIS A 276 29.43 -27.74 43.75
CA HIS A 276 29.65 -29.03 44.42
C HIS A 276 29.17 -30.22 43.58
N SER A 277 29.57 -31.42 44.00
CA SER A 277 29.96 -32.55 43.12
C SER A 277 29.49 -33.91 43.64
N HIS A 278 29.04 -34.81 42.73
CA HIS A 278 29.12 -36.31 42.79
C HIS A 278 28.46 -37.02 44.03
N GLU A 279 28.00 -38.28 44.05
CA GLU A 279 27.99 -39.44 43.12
C GLU A 279 26.99 -40.56 43.58
N SER A 280 26.96 -41.69 42.85
CA SER A 280 26.59 -43.09 43.26
C SER A 280 25.19 -43.69 42.90
N HIS A 281 25.20 -44.61 41.91
CA HIS A 281 24.90 -46.08 41.95
C HIS A 281 23.83 -46.67 42.95
N GLN A 282 23.09 -47.77 42.71
CA GLN A 282 23.19 -48.90 41.75
C GLN A 282 21.92 -49.83 41.73
N HIS A 283 21.74 -50.62 40.65
CA HIS A 283 21.02 -51.93 40.52
C HIS A 283 19.49 -52.10 40.76
N GLY A 284 18.90 -53.15 40.14
CA GLY A 284 17.45 -53.53 40.18
C GLY A 284 17.19 -54.99 39.76
N SER A 285 15.93 -55.41 39.51
CA SER A 285 15.57 -56.78 39.06
C SER A 285 14.14 -56.99 38.48
N HIS A 286 14.04 -57.79 37.39
CA HIS A 286 12.95 -58.73 36.92
C HIS A 286 11.43 -58.37 36.88
N SER A 287 10.53 -58.91 36.02
CA SER A 287 10.56 -59.57 34.68
C SER A 287 9.11 -59.93 34.18
N ALA A 288 8.96 -60.32 32.88
CA ALA A 288 7.79 -60.95 32.18
C ALA A 288 6.76 -59.99 31.50
N HIS A 289 6.11 -60.28 30.35
CA HIS A 289 5.84 -61.53 29.58
C HIS A 289 6.02 -61.41 28.02
N LYS A 290 5.73 -62.50 27.26
CA LYS A 290 6.06 -62.82 25.84
C LYS A 290 5.00 -62.51 24.75
N GLY A 291 5.45 -62.47 23.47
CA GLY A 291 4.76 -62.96 22.25
C GLY A 291 4.08 -61.88 21.37
N HIS A 292 3.99 -61.93 20.03
CA HIS A 292 4.44 -62.82 18.92
C HIS A 292 4.71 -61.90 17.68
N GLN A 293 5.77 -62.03 16.85
CA GLN A 293 6.17 -63.06 15.87
C GLN A 293 5.78 -62.72 14.41
N HIS A 294 6.75 -62.81 13.49
CA HIS A 294 6.62 -62.50 12.05
C HIS A 294 5.71 -63.48 11.29
N HIS A 295 5.14 -63.03 10.17
CA HIS A 295 4.63 -63.92 9.13
C HIS A 295 5.51 -63.92 7.88
N ASP A 296 5.68 -65.14 7.37
CA ASP A 296 6.44 -65.56 6.21
C ASP A 296 5.44 -65.92 5.08
N HIS A 297 5.84 -65.81 3.81
CA HIS A 297 5.03 -66.18 2.66
C HIS A 297 5.78 -67.21 1.80
N GLY A 298 5.40 -68.48 1.98
CA GLY A 298 6.11 -69.63 1.42
C GLY A 298 5.86 -69.93 -0.05
N GLU A 299 6.70 -70.84 -0.55
CA GLU A 299 6.80 -71.32 -1.92
C GLU A 299 5.65 -72.26 -2.33
N HIS A 300 5.37 -72.34 -3.64
CA HIS A 300 4.69 -73.49 -4.23
C HIS A 300 5.31 -73.91 -5.59
N ALA A 301 5.98 -75.07 -5.54
CA ALA A 301 6.08 -76.16 -6.51
C ALA A 301 6.28 -75.89 -8.03
N HIS A 302 7.23 -76.65 -8.59
CA HIS A 302 7.57 -76.73 -10.01
C HIS A 302 6.44 -77.28 -10.90
N GLY A 303 6.34 -76.73 -12.11
CA GLY A 303 5.83 -77.39 -13.31
C GLY A 303 6.89 -77.31 -14.41
N GLN A 304 7.14 -78.41 -15.11
CA GLN A 304 8.03 -78.47 -16.26
C GLN A 304 7.31 -77.93 -17.50
N ASP A 305 8.01 -77.16 -18.34
CA ASP A 305 7.92 -77.35 -19.79
C ASP A 305 9.17 -76.78 -20.47
N GLU A 306 9.61 -77.47 -21.52
CA GLU A 306 10.83 -77.20 -22.27
C GLU A 306 10.57 -76.13 -23.34
N HIS A 307 11.50 -75.20 -23.58
CA HIS A 307 11.79 -74.73 -24.94
C HIS A 307 13.19 -74.08 -25.02
N GLU A 308 14.07 -74.73 -25.79
CA GLU A 308 15.36 -74.18 -26.19
C GLU A 308 15.18 -73.01 -27.16
N HIS A 309 15.89 -71.89 -26.96
CA HIS A 309 16.36 -71.07 -28.08
C HIS A 309 17.74 -70.47 -27.79
N ASN A 310 18.78 -71.15 -28.28
CA ASN A 310 20.10 -70.56 -28.47
C ASN A 310 20.03 -69.50 -29.57
N HIS A 311 20.38 -68.26 -29.27
CA HIS A 311 20.96 -67.36 -30.27
C HIS A 311 22.15 -66.59 -29.69
N ALA A 312 23.33 -66.95 -30.18
CA ALA A 312 24.58 -66.30 -29.82
C ALA A 312 24.77 -64.99 -30.59
N GLY A 313 25.23 -63.96 -29.88
CA GLY A 313 26.13 -62.93 -30.39
C GLY A 313 25.62 -61.97 -31.47
N HIS A 314 25.19 -60.79 -31.05
CA HIS A 314 25.56 -59.55 -31.74
C HIS A 314 26.06 -58.51 -30.74
N GLY A 315 27.35 -58.19 -30.83
CA GLY A 315 27.91 -57.05 -30.11
C GLY A 315 27.52 -55.76 -30.81
N HIS A 316 26.66 -54.97 -30.18
CA HIS A 316 26.48 -53.57 -30.52
C HIS A 316 27.08 -52.75 -29.38
N GLY A 317 28.06 -51.91 -29.72
CA GLY A 317 28.67 -51.00 -28.75
C GLY A 317 27.63 -49.97 -28.31
N GLY A 318 27.18 -50.08 -27.05
CA GLY A 318 26.49 -48.99 -26.40
C GLY A 318 27.43 -47.80 -26.32
N HIS A 319 27.20 -46.79 -27.16
CA HIS A 319 27.73 -45.47 -26.88
C HIS A 319 27.03 -44.98 -25.63
N ASP A 320 27.82 -44.62 -24.62
CA ASP A 320 27.31 -44.11 -23.36
C ASP A 320 26.81 -42.67 -23.57
N HIS A 321 25.54 -42.56 -23.96
CA HIS A 321 24.88 -41.27 -24.17
C HIS A 321 24.48 -40.59 -22.84
N GLY A 322 24.66 -41.23 -21.68
CA GLY A 322 24.29 -40.66 -20.38
C GLY A 322 25.18 -39.48 -19.96
N ASP A 323 26.47 -39.54 -20.26
CA ASP A 323 27.44 -38.55 -19.76
C ASP A 323 27.38 -37.22 -20.54
N MET A 324 27.01 -37.25 -21.83
CA MET A 324 26.92 -36.06 -22.69
C MET A 324 25.71 -35.18 -22.36
N ASP A 325 24.55 -35.77 -22.03
CA ASP A 325 23.37 -35.01 -21.59
C ASP A 325 23.58 -34.37 -20.21
N PHE A 326 24.32 -35.05 -19.32
CA PHE A 326 24.66 -34.50 -18.00
C PHE A 326 25.63 -33.32 -18.12
N MET A 327 26.66 -33.42 -18.96
CA MET A 327 27.58 -32.29 -19.23
C MET A 327 26.89 -31.11 -19.93
N SER A 328 25.88 -31.35 -20.77
CA SER A 328 25.06 -30.29 -21.38
C SER A 328 24.37 -29.42 -20.32
N MET A 329 23.67 -30.05 -19.36
CA MET A 329 22.99 -29.36 -18.26
C MET A 329 23.95 -28.58 -17.35
N VAL A 330 25.13 -29.15 -17.06
CA VAL A 330 26.16 -28.50 -16.23
C VAL A 330 26.83 -27.33 -16.97
N ALA A 331 27.02 -27.42 -18.29
CA ALA A 331 27.56 -26.33 -19.09
C ALA A 331 26.58 -25.14 -19.21
N MET A 332 25.29 -25.42 -19.42
CA MET A 332 24.21 -24.42 -19.51
C MET A 332 24.00 -23.60 -18.22
N THR A 333 24.53 -24.09 -17.09
CA THR A 333 24.30 -23.52 -15.74
C THR A 333 25.60 -23.07 -15.05
N LYS A 334 26.72 -23.13 -15.77
CA LYS A 334 28.06 -22.84 -15.22
C LYS A 334 28.23 -21.38 -14.79
N ASP A 335 27.69 -20.47 -15.61
CA ASP A 335 27.90 -19.02 -15.49
C ASP A 335 26.66 -18.28 -14.95
N LEU A 336 25.62 -19.01 -14.53
CA LEU A 336 24.49 -18.44 -13.79
C LEU A 336 24.89 -18.17 -12.33
N PRO A 337 24.53 -17.01 -11.75
CA PRO A 337 24.68 -16.76 -10.32
C PRO A 337 23.96 -17.87 -9.53
N ARG A 338 24.67 -18.49 -8.58
CA ARG A 338 24.14 -19.64 -7.84
C ARG A 338 23.47 -19.16 -6.55
N PRO A 339 22.18 -19.47 -6.34
CA PRO A 339 21.52 -19.22 -5.07
C PRO A 339 22.13 -20.05 -3.94
N ARG A 340 21.65 -19.78 -2.73
CA ARG A 340 22.15 -20.39 -1.49
C ARG A 340 21.99 -21.92 -1.41
N ASP A 341 21.17 -22.51 -2.27
CA ASP A 341 20.95 -23.96 -2.43
C ASP A 341 21.71 -24.58 -3.63
N GLY A 342 22.29 -23.77 -4.51
CA GLY A 342 23.04 -24.19 -5.69
C GLY A 342 22.21 -24.63 -6.90
N LEU A 343 20.88 -24.45 -6.89
CA LEU A 343 20.02 -24.77 -8.03
C LEU A 343 19.68 -23.49 -8.82
N PRO A 344 19.99 -23.42 -10.13
CA PRO A 344 19.62 -22.26 -10.94
C PRO A 344 18.11 -22.29 -11.22
N MET A 345 17.36 -21.35 -10.65
CA MET A 345 15.96 -21.13 -11.01
C MET A 345 15.82 -20.02 -12.05
N ASN A 346 14.64 -19.95 -12.68
CA ASN A 346 14.33 -18.84 -13.59
C ASN A 346 14.03 -17.58 -12.77
N ARG A 347 14.87 -16.55 -12.95
CA ARG A 347 14.65 -15.20 -12.41
C ARG A 347 13.28 -14.67 -12.84
N SER A 348 12.59 -14.06 -11.91
CA SER A 348 11.24 -13.51 -12.12
C SER A 348 11.18 -12.06 -11.70
N GLU A 349 10.88 -11.17 -12.65
CA GLU A 349 10.62 -9.75 -12.37
C GLU A 349 9.18 -9.57 -11.90
N VAL A 350 9.00 -8.88 -10.77
CA VAL A 350 7.69 -8.59 -10.19
C VAL A 350 7.59 -7.15 -9.69
N TYR A 351 6.38 -6.60 -9.74
CA TYR A 351 6.07 -5.26 -9.25
C TYR A 351 5.03 -5.35 -8.13
N PHE A 352 5.38 -4.86 -6.95
CA PHE A 352 4.46 -4.69 -5.83
C PHE A 352 4.01 -3.23 -5.76
N GLY A 353 2.77 -2.97 -6.18
CA GLY A 353 2.20 -1.62 -6.23
C GLY A 353 1.58 -1.29 -7.59
N PRO A 354 1.22 -0.02 -7.85
CA PRO A 354 1.15 1.08 -6.88
C PRO A 354 -0.05 1.00 -5.92
N PHE A 355 -1.00 0.09 -6.16
CA PHE A 355 -2.25 -0.05 -5.40
C PHE A 355 -2.27 -1.32 -4.53
N HIS A 356 -1.11 -1.86 -4.20
CA HIS A 356 -1.02 -3.09 -3.40
C HIS A 356 -1.56 -2.84 -1.99
N PRO A 357 -2.51 -3.62 -1.48
CA PRO A 357 -3.24 -3.28 -0.25
C PRO A 357 -2.41 -3.32 1.04
N GLY A 358 -1.18 -3.84 0.98
CA GLY A 358 -0.18 -3.81 2.05
C GLY A 358 0.90 -2.73 1.89
N LEU A 359 0.92 -1.98 0.78
CA LEU A 359 1.83 -0.84 0.60
C LEU A 359 1.05 0.48 0.79
N PRO A 360 1.75 1.60 1.08
CA PRO A 360 1.18 2.94 0.95
C PRO A 360 0.63 3.18 -0.46
N GLY A 361 -0.52 3.85 -0.58
CA GLY A 361 -1.18 4.09 -1.85
C GLY A 361 -0.36 4.97 -2.77
N GLY A 362 0.08 4.42 -3.91
CA GLY A 362 0.99 5.06 -4.86
C GLY A 362 2.41 4.48 -4.85
N LEU A 363 2.81 3.70 -3.84
CA LEU A 363 4.16 3.12 -3.75
C LEU A 363 4.27 1.88 -4.64
N SER A 364 5.22 1.90 -5.58
CA SER A 364 5.59 0.74 -6.40
C SER A 364 7.03 0.33 -6.12
N VAL A 365 7.23 -0.98 -5.95
CA VAL A 365 8.54 -1.60 -5.73
C VAL A 365 8.75 -2.66 -6.81
N PHE A 366 9.79 -2.51 -7.61
CA PHE A 366 10.31 -3.57 -8.46
C PHE A 366 11.12 -4.55 -7.60
N MET A 367 10.99 -5.85 -7.86
CA MET A 367 11.88 -6.88 -7.36
C MET A 367 12.25 -7.87 -8.47
N GLU A 368 13.53 -8.24 -8.53
CA GLU A 368 13.98 -9.47 -9.22
C GLU A 368 14.06 -10.59 -8.19
N LEU A 369 13.36 -11.71 -8.44
CA LEU A 369 13.30 -12.87 -7.55
C LEU A 369 14.00 -14.09 -8.13
N ASP A 370 14.69 -14.83 -7.26
CA ASP A 370 15.14 -16.20 -7.49
C ASP A 370 14.39 -17.12 -6.52
N GLY A 371 13.39 -17.82 -7.03
CA GLY A 371 12.39 -18.50 -6.21
C GLY A 371 11.58 -17.51 -5.35
N ASP A 372 11.75 -17.58 -4.03
CA ASP A 372 11.19 -16.65 -3.05
C ASP A 372 12.24 -15.67 -2.47
N THR A 373 13.51 -15.77 -2.89
CA THR A 373 14.60 -14.88 -2.46
C THR A 373 14.71 -13.66 -3.37
N VAL A 374 14.87 -12.48 -2.79
CA VAL A 374 15.06 -11.23 -3.53
C VAL A 374 16.52 -11.03 -3.92
N ILE A 375 16.76 -10.81 -5.21
CA ILE A 375 18.09 -10.55 -5.80
C ILE A 375 18.32 -9.05 -5.98
N GLU A 376 17.32 -8.32 -6.49
CA GLU A 376 17.33 -6.86 -6.58
C GLU A 376 15.98 -6.34 -6.07
N ALA A 377 15.97 -5.20 -5.38
CA ALA A 377 14.75 -4.44 -5.12
C ALA A 377 15.00 -2.93 -5.22
N ARG A 378 14.06 -2.19 -5.82
CA ARG A 378 14.10 -0.73 -5.90
C ARG A 378 12.70 -0.12 -5.86
N VAL A 379 12.60 1.12 -5.39
CA VAL A 379 11.36 1.91 -5.46
C VAL A 379 11.31 2.61 -6.82
N GLU A 380 10.16 2.54 -7.48
CA GLU A 380 9.91 3.30 -8.71
C GLU A 380 9.50 4.74 -8.33
N ASP A 381 10.26 5.75 -8.78
CA ASP A 381 10.11 7.16 -8.38
C ASP A 381 9.23 8.00 -9.32
N ASP A 382 8.89 7.48 -10.50
CA ASP A 382 8.20 8.18 -11.58
C ASP A 382 6.68 8.34 -11.34
N LEU A 383 6.04 7.33 -10.72
CA LEU A 383 4.57 7.21 -10.69
C LEU A 383 3.85 8.41 -10.03
N THR A 384 4.54 9.07 -9.11
CA THR A 384 4.04 10.21 -8.32
C THR A 384 4.88 11.46 -8.50
N ALA A 385 5.84 11.44 -9.45
CA ALA A 385 6.77 12.53 -9.68
C ALA A 385 6.05 13.83 -10.03
N ARG A 386 6.58 14.94 -9.54
CA ARG A 386 6.08 16.29 -9.80
C ARG A 386 7.25 17.25 -9.98
N SER A 387 7.18 18.06 -11.03
CA SER A 387 8.10 19.18 -11.25
C SER A 387 7.59 20.41 -10.51
N PHE A 388 8.45 21.08 -9.74
CA PHE A 388 8.10 22.38 -9.16
C PHE A 388 8.21 23.51 -10.19
N GLU A 389 8.95 23.31 -11.27
CA GLU A 389 9.09 24.22 -12.40
C GLU A 389 7.76 24.37 -13.15
N GLU A 390 6.92 23.32 -13.22
CA GLU A 390 5.56 23.37 -13.76
C GLU A 390 4.55 24.08 -12.83
N LEU A 391 4.81 24.05 -11.53
CA LEU A 391 3.97 24.64 -10.48
C LEU A 391 4.35 26.09 -10.14
N LEU A 392 5.42 26.61 -10.75
CA LEU A 392 5.94 27.96 -10.55
C LEU A 392 5.87 28.76 -11.86
N PRO A 393 5.64 30.09 -11.81
CA PRO A 393 5.52 30.91 -10.61
C PRO A 393 4.15 30.83 -9.93
N LEU A 394 4.13 30.92 -8.60
CA LEU A 394 2.94 30.82 -7.74
C LEU A 394 2.83 32.04 -6.83
N GLU A 395 1.62 32.51 -6.51
CA GLU A 395 1.44 33.53 -5.47
C GLU A 395 1.83 33.00 -4.09
N ALA A 396 2.54 33.79 -3.29
CA ALA A 396 3.07 33.38 -1.99
C ALA A 396 1.96 33.00 -0.98
N THR A 397 0.74 33.50 -1.18
CA THR A 397 -0.46 33.12 -0.41
C THR A 397 -0.96 31.70 -0.69
N GLU A 398 -0.67 31.15 -1.87
CA GLU A 398 -1.17 29.83 -2.31
C GLU A 398 -0.21 28.70 -1.94
N LEU A 399 1.08 29.00 -1.73
CA LEU A 399 2.12 28.04 -1.38
C LEU A 399 1.75 27.10 -0.21
N PRO A 400 1.14 27.56 0.92
CA PRO A 400 0.81 26.66 2.03
C PRO A 400 -0.23 25.59 1.68
N ASP A 401 -1.17 25.90 0.79
CA ASP A 401 -2.19 24.93 0.37
C ASP A 401 -1.72 24.06 -0.80
N LEU A 402 -0.83 24.58 -1.68
CA LEU A 402 -0.12 23.77 -2.65
C LEU A 402 0.70 22.67 -1.94
N LEU A 403 1.55 23.03 -0.96
CA LEU A 403 2.35 22.04 -0.23
C LEU A 403 1.48 21.07 0.57
N ALA A 404 0.39 21.54 1.19
CA ALA A 404 -0.58 20.67 1.87
C ALA A 404 -1.24 19.65 0.92
N GLY A 405 -1.38 19.97 -0.36
CA GLY A 405 -1.88 19.08 -1.40
C GLY A 405 -0.86 18.11 -1.98
N LEU A 406 0.45 18.26 -1.71
CA LEU A 406 1.48 17.33 -2.17
C LEU A 406 1.41 16.00 -1.43
N ASN A 407 1.48 16.03 -0.10
CA ASN A 407 1.36 14.84 0.74
C ASN A 407 -0.01 14.82 1.48
N PRO A 408 -1.02 14.10 0.94
CA PRO A 408 -2.35 14.02 1.55
C PRO A 408 -2.39 13.30 2.91
N LEU A 409 -1.31 12.61 3.30
CA LEU A 409 -1.19 11.94 4.60
C LEU A 409 -0.74 12.89 5.72
N THR A 410 -0.07 14.00 5.40
CA THR A 410 0.47 14.97 6.38
C THR A 410 0.30 16.45 5.97
N PRO A 411 -0.92 16.89 5.62
CA PRO A 411 -1.17 18.23 5.08
C PRO A 411 -0.86 19.39 6.04
N GLN A 412 -0.96 19.19 7.37
CA GLN A 412 -0.69 20.26 8.35
C GLN A 412 0.80 20.52 8.52
N THR A 413 1.62 19.46 8.56
CA THR A 413 3.09 19.56 8.56
C THR A 413 3.57 20.37 7.36
N TYR A 414 3.09 20.03 6.16
CA TYR A 414 3.47 20.71 4.92
C TYR A 414 2.97 22.17 4.86
N ARG A 415 1.73 22.43 5.30
CA ARG A 415 1.19 23.79 5.41
C ARG A 415 2.02 24.66 6.36
N LEU A 416 2.43 24.12 7.50
CA LEU A 416 3.24 24.85 8.48
C LEU A 416 4.67 25.09 7.99
N LEU A 417 5.27 24.11 7.30
CA LEU A 417 6.60 24.25 6.68
C LEU A 417 6.62 25.43 5.69
N ALA A 418 5.62 25.52 4.79
CA ALA A 418 5.44 26.67 3.91
C ALA A 418 5.31 27.99 4.67
N LYS A 419 4.42 28.04 5.68
CA LYS A 419 4.19 29.24 6.50
C LYS A 419 5.48 29.71 7.19
N LYS A 420 6.28 28.79 7.75
CA LYS A 420 7.57 29.12 8.38
C LYS A 420 8.57 29.66 7.36
N ALA A 421 8.72 29.02 6.19
CA ALA A 421 9.64 29.48 5.15
C ALA A 421 9.25 30.88 4.62
N LEU A 422 7.96 31.15 4.44
CA LEU A 422 7.43 32.48 4.09
C LEU A 422 7.70 33.51 5.19
N THR A 423 7.44 33.16 6.45
CA THR A 423 7.67 34.03 7.61
C THR A 423 9.14 34.43 7.72
N ASN A 424 10.05 33.47 7.53
CA ASN A 424 11.51 33.68 7.48
C ASN A 424 11.95 34.52 6.28
N ALA A 425 11.32 34.36 5.10
CA ALA A 425 11.64 35.15 3.91
C ALA A 425 11.43 36.67 4.09
N PHE A 426 10.58 37.05 5.05
CA PHE A 426 10.30 38.44 5.41
C PHE A 426 10.83 38.85 6.79
N GLY A 427 11.70 38.03 7.41
CA GLY A 427 12.37 38.36 8.69
C GLY A 427 11.45 38.43 9.91
N ASN A 428 10.33 37.72 9.90
CA ASN A 428 9.40 37.63 11.02
C ASN A 428 9.70 36.42 11.92
N ASP A 429 9.20 36.42 13.16
CA ASP A 429 9.34 35.27 14.08
C ASP A 429 8.56 34.04 13.55
N ASP A 430 9.25 32.94 13.29
CA ASP A 430 8.67 31.69 12.77
C ASP A 430 8.38 30.62 13.86
N SER A 431 8.36 31.04 15.12
CA SER A 431 7.97 30.22 16.27
C SER A 431 6.74 29.33 15.98
N ILE A 432 6.77 28.06 16.38
CA ILE A 432 5.56 27.24 16.34
C ILE A 432 4.60 27.78 17.40
N LEU A 433 3.33 28.01 17.05
CA LEU A 433 2.30 28.32 18.04
C LEU A 433 1.77 27.05 18.70
N SER A 434 1.22 27.18 19.91
CA SER A 434 0.77 26.02 20.69
C SER A 434 -0.43 25.28 20.05
N ASN A 435 -1.29 25.98 19.30
CA ASN A 435 -2.31 25.36 18.45
C ASN A 435 -1.73 24.67 17.20
N GLU A 436 -0.66 25.22 16.61
CA GLU A 436 0.07 24.59 15.51
C GLU A 436 0.78 23.30 15.99
N LEU A 437 1.42 23.32 17.16
CA LEU A 437 1.99 22.13 17.82
C LEU A 437 0.90 21.07 18.05
N CYS A 438 -0.26 21.46 18.58
CA CYS A 438 -1.39 20.55 18.72
C CYS A 438 -1.83 19.95 17.37
N ALA A 439 -1.83 20.72 16.27
CA ALA A 439 -2.16 20.21 14.95
C ALA A 439 -1.12 19.19 14.44
N LEU A 440 0.18 19.48 14.58
CA LEU A 440 1.28 18.57 14.21
C LEU A 440 1.21 17.25 14.98
N GLU A 441 0.99 17.30 16.30
CA GLU A 441 0.98 16.10 17.13
C GLU A 441 -0.32 15.29 16.94
N ASN A 442 -1.45 15.93 16.64
CA ASN A 442 -2.66 15.21 16.21
C ASN A 442 -2.46 14.51 14.86
N GLU A 443 -1.79 15.17 13.91
CA GLU A 443 -1.42 14.60 12.62
C GLU A 443 -0.40 13.46 12.76
N ARG A 444 0.55 13.57 13.69
CA ARG A 444 1.52 12.50 14.01
C ARG A 444 0.83 11.24 14.50
N ILE A 445 -0.10 11.36 15.46
CA ILE A 445 -0.92 10.23 15.92
C ILE A 445 -1.72 9.63 14.75
N ALA A 446 -2.38 10.46 13.95
CA ALA A 446 -3.16 10.01 12.80
C ALA A 446 -2.28 9.26 11.78
N SER A 447 -1.12 9.82 11.40
CA SER A 447 -0.19 9.22 10.44
C SER A 447 0.36 7.89 10.95
N HIS A 448 0.81 7.81 12.21
CA HIS A 448 1.30 6.56 12.78
C HIS A 448 0.22 5.49 12.85
N LEU A 449 -1.04 5.82 13.18
CA LEU A 449 -2.15 4.86 13.16
C LEU A 449 -2.53 4.43 11.73
N ASN A 450 -2.41 5.33 10.75
CA ASN A 450 -2.66 5.01 9.34
C ASN A 450 -1.59 4.05 8.79
N TRP A 451 -0.31 4.35 9.07
CA TRP A 451 0.81 3.46 8.79
C TRP A 451 0.64 2.11 9.48
N LEU A 452 0.30 2.10 10.77
CA LEU A 452 0.11 0.88 11.57
C LEU A 452 -0.98 -0.03 10.98
N ALA A 453 -2.05 0.55 10.41
CA ALA A 453 -3.09 -0.19 9.71
C ALA A 453 -2.56 -0.87 8.44
N THR A 454 -1.76 -0.17 7.61
CA THR A 454 -1.16 -0.73 6.39
C THR A 454 -0.09 -1.78 6.74
N PHE A 455 0.82 -1.47 7.67
CA PHE A 455 1.87 -2.37 8.17
C PHE A 455 1.31 -3.67 8.76
N ALA A 456 0.27 -3.59 9.59
CA ALA A 456 -0.38 -4.77 10.15
C ALA A 456 -0.97 -5.70 9.10
N LYS A 457 -1.44 -5.15 7.96
CA LYS A 457 -1.97 -5.95 6.86
C LYS A 457 -0.87 -6.75 6.16
N THR A 458 0.29 -6.14 5.91
CA THR A 458 1.48 -6.80 5.32
C THR A 458 2.09 -7.85 6.25
N VAL A 459 2.11 -7.59 7.56
CA VAL A 459 2.55 -8.56 8.57
C VAL A 459 1.55 -9.73 8.72
N GLY A 460 0.30 -9.57 8.29
CA GLY A 460 -0.76 -10.58 8.36
C GLY A 460 -1.62 -10.53 9.63
N ASN A 461 -1.58 -9.44 10.41
CA ASN A 461 -2.39 -9.27 11.62
C ASN A 461 -3.68 -8.47 11.35
N GLU A 462 -4.73 -9.18 10.98
CA GLU A 462 -6.07 -8.63 10.70
C GLU A 462 -6.77 -8.01 11.94
N TRP A 463 -6.39 -8.39 13.15
CA TRP A 463 -6.91 -7.72 14.35
C TRP A 463 -6.26 -6.34 14.51
N MET A 464 -4.93 -6.27 14.42
CA MET A 464 -4.15 -5.03 14.53
C MET A 464 -4.47 -4.07 13.39
N HIS A 465 -4.65 -4.58 12.17
CA HIS A 465 -5.13 -3.80 11.01
C HIS A 465 -6.44 -3.05 11.34
N ARG A 466 -7.48 -3.79 11.77
CA ARG A 466 -8.79 -3.22 12.09
C ARG A 466 -8.75 -2.28 13.29
N GLN A 467 -8.01 -2.62 14.36
CA GLN A 467 -7.89 -1.74 15.52
C GLN A 467 -7.11 -0.45 15.20
N ALA A 468 -6.06 -0.52 14.38
CA ALA A 468 -5.29 0.65 13.95
C ALA A 468 -6.11 1.55 13.01
N ALA A 469 -6.79 0.98 12.02
CA ALA A 469 -7.70 1.71 11.13
C ALA A 469 -8.83 2.39 11.93
N ARG A 470 -9.43 1.66 12.88
CA ARG A 470 -10.44 2.20 13.80
C ARG A 470 -9.87 3.31 14.70
N GLY A 471 -8.66 3.13 15.21
CA GLY A 471 -7.96 4.13 16.02
C GLY A 471 -7.70 5.42 15.25
N HIS A 472 -7.29 5.32 13.98
CA HIS A 472 -7.05 6.47 13.10
C HIS A 472 -8.32 7.32 12.93
N VAL A 473 -9.43 6.69 12.52
CA VAL A 473 -10.71 7.38 12.28
C VAL A 473 -11.22 8.02 13.58
N LEU A 474 -11.31 7.26 14.68
CA LEU A 474 -11.79 7.80 15.96
C LEU A 474 -10.88 8.87 16.57
N HIS A 475 -9.58 8.86 16.28
CA HIS A 475 -8.67 9.92 16.71
C HIS A 475 -8.95 11.21 15.96
N ARG A 476 -9.15 11.13 14.63
CA ARG A 476 -9.53 12.29 13.80
C ARG A 476 -10.88 12.89 14.21
N THR A 477 -11.88 12.08 14.51
CA THR A 477 -13.20 12.55 14.98
C THR A 477 -13.22 12.94 16.47
N LYS A 478 -12.13 12.65 17.21
CA LYS A 478 -11.96 12.87 18.66
C LYS A 478 -12.83 11.98 19.56
N ASP A 479 -13.30 10.84 19.04
CA ASP A 479 -14.16 9.87 19.73
C ASP A 479 -13.40 8.75 20.47
N ILE A 480 -12.06 8.71 20.39
CA ILE A 480 -11.21 7.80 21.18
C ILE A 480 -10.51 8.52 22.32
N SER A 481 -10.57 7.93 23.52
CA SER A 481 -9.76 8.40 24.65
C SER A 481 -8.35 7.80 24.62
N SER A 482 -7.35 8.60 24.99
CA SER A 482 -5.94 8.18 25.07
C SER A 482 -5.77 6.87 25.84
N LYS A 483 -6.48 6.68 26.97
CA LYS A 483 -6.46 5.43 27.75
C LYS A 483 -6.86 4.18 26.94
N LYS A 484 -7.89 4.27 26.08
CA LYS A 484 -8.30 3.14 25.23
C LYS A 484 -7.23 2.85 24.17
N LEU A 485 -6.67 3.89 23.59
CA LEU A 485 -5.64 3.78 22.55
C LEU A 485 -4.34 3.20 23.12
N ILE A 486 -3.83 3.72 24.23
CA ILE A 486 -2.65 3.21 24.96
C ILE A 486 -2.83 1.72 25.33
N ALA A 487 -4.04 1.29 25.73
CA ALA A 487 -4.31 -0.12 26.00
C ALA A 487 -4.15 -1.01 24.76
N PHE A 488 -4.56 -0.54 23.58
CA PHE A 488 -4.32 -1.20 22.29
C PHE A 488 -2.82 -1.23 21.91
N LEU A 489 -2.10 -0.12 22.07
CA LEU A 489 -0.65 -0.08 21.79
C LEU A 489 0.12 -1.06 22.69
N ASN A 490 -0.22 -1.14 23.98
CA ASN A 490 0.38 -2.09 24.91
C ASN A 490 0.08 -3.55 24.58
N GLN A 491 -1.09 -3.85 24.00
CA GLN A 491 -1.37 -5.19 23.48
C GLN A 491 -0.42 -5.54 22.33
N ILE A 492 -0.15 -4.62 21.40
CA ILE A 492 0.85 -4.83 20.32
C ILE A 492 2.24 -5.08 20.92
N ARG A 493 2.70 -4.26 21.88
CA ARG A 493 4.01 -4.44 22.55
C ARG A 493 4.17 -5.82 23.20
N SER A 494 3.07 -6.46 23.61
CA SER A 494 3.07 -7.80 24.23
C SER A 494 3.08 -8.98 23.24
N MET A 495 2.99 -8.73 21.92
CA MET A 495 2.92 -9.77 20.91
C MET A 495 4.30 -10.35 20.58
N LEU A 496 4.72 -11.38 21.34
CA LEU A 496 6.02 -12.04 21.14
C LEU A 496 6.27 -12.48 19.69
N TYR A 497 5.25 -12.96 18.97
CA TYR A 497 5.42 -13.38 17.58
C TYR A 497 5.71 -12.20 16.63
N LEU A 498 5.22 -10.98 16.93
CA LEU A 498 5.59 -9.77 16.19
C LEU A 498 7.06 -9.42 16.47
N GLN A 499 7.48 -9.48 17.74
CA GLN A 499 8.88 -9.27 18.10
C GLN A 499 9.80 -10.27 17.37
N THR A 500 9.50 -11.57 17.42
CA THR A 500 10.30 -12.59 16.74
C THR A 500 10.36 -12.36 15.22
N LYS A 501 9.24 -12.01 14.57
CA LYS A 501 9.23 -11.76 13.11
C LYS A 501 9.96 -10.46 12.74
N LEU A 502 9.82 -9.41 13.53
CA LEU A 502 10.30 -8.07 13.17
C LEU A 502 11.73 -7.75 13.65
N SER A 503 12.29 -8.55 14.57
CA SER A 503 13.70 -8.49 14.95
C SER A 503 14.63 -9.28 14.01
N VAL A 504 14.10 -10.04 13.05
CA VAL A 504 14.88 -10.73 12.01
C VAL A 504 15.03 -9.82 10.79
N GLY A 505 16.27 -9.69 10.29
CA GLY A 505 16.60 -8.86 9.13
C GLY A 505 16.33 -7.37 9.34
N GLY A 506 16.32 -6.60 8.25
CA GLY A 506 15.95 -5.18 8.29
C GLY A 506 16.92 -4.26 9.03
N ILE A 507 18.14 -4.73 9.30
CA ILE A 507 19.21 -3.98 9.97
C ILE A 507 19.86 -3.04 8.97
N ILE A 508 19.87 -1.75 9.29
CA ILE A 508 20.49 -0.73 8.44
C ILE A 508 21.97 -0.63 8.81
N PRO A 509 22.92 -0.87 7.88
CA PRO A 509 24.35 -0.72 8.15
C PRO A 509 24.73 0.69 8.64
N ASP A 510 25.65 0.79 9.60
CA ASP A 510 26.11 2.07 10.16
C ASP A 510 26.47 3.15 9.11
N PRO A 511 27.11 2.83 7.96
CA PRO A 511 27.38 3.82 6.92
C PRO A 511 26.14 4.45 6.28
N LEU A 512 24.96 3.82 6.35
CA LEU A 512 23.72 4.38 5.80
C LEU A 512 22.92 5.20 6.83
N LEU A 513 23.21 5.03 8.13
CA LEU A 513 22.47 5.68 9.22
C LEU A 513 22.56 7.21 9.23
N HIS A 514 23.69 7.78 8.78
CA HIS A 514 24.00 9.20 8.93
C HIS A 514 23.18 10.16 8.05
N HIS A 515 22.43 9.63 7.07
CA HIS A 515 21.49 10.40 6.23
C HIS A 515 20.03 10.27 6.67
N LEU A 516 19.75 9.50 7.73
CA LEU A 516 18.38 9.20 8.16
C LEU A 516 17.90 10.13 9.28
N SER A 517 16.59 10.33 9.34
CA SER A 517 15.90 11.06 10.41
C SER A 517 14.63 10.32 10.84
N GLY A 518 13.83 10.91 11.74
CA GLY A 518 12.53 10.37 12.11
C GLY A 518 12.56 8.99 12.79
N PRO A 519 11.48 8.20 12.68
CA PRO A 519 11.34 6.94 13.41
C PRO A 519 12.41 5.89 13.07
N VAL A 520 12.96 5.93 11.85
CA VAL A 520 13.98 4.99 11.38
C VAL A 520 15.33 5.26 12.05
N ALA A 521 15.77 6.52 12.03
CA ALA A 521 16.98 6.95 12.75
C ALA A 521 16.89 6.66 14.25
N LYS A 522 15.77 7.01 14.88
CA LYS A 522 15.53 6.82 16.32
C LYS A 522 15.42 5.36 16.75
N ALA A 523 15.10 4.44 15.85
CA ALA A 523 15.15 3.00 16.11
C ALA A 523 16.59 2.46 16.19
N ALA A 524 17.52 3.11 15.47
CA ALA A 524 18.94 2.77 15.41
C ALA A 524 19.81 3.60 16.38
N GLY A 525 19.26 4.04 17.52
CA GLY A 525 20.00 4.79 18.55
C GLY A 525 20.29 6.27 18.24
N ILE A 526 19.94 6.76 17.04
CA ILE A 526 20.29 8.12 16.60
C ILE A 526 19.43 9.15 17.32
N LYS A 527 20.06 9.99 18.14
CA LYS A 527 19.40 10.98 19.02
C LYS A 527 19.08 12.31 18.31
N GLN A 528 18.76 12.26 17.02
CA GLN A 528 18.46 13.41 16.19
C GLN A 528 16.96 13.48 15.89
N ASP A 529 16.31 14.54 16.36
CA ASP A 529 14.90 14.87 16.10
C ASP A 529 14.75 16.40 16.23
N LEU A 530 14.28 17.08 15.20
CA LEU A 530 14.30 18.55 15.16
C LEU A 530 13.43 19.20 16.24
N ARG A 531 12.45 18.48 16.81
CA ARG A 531 11.64 19.00 17.92
C ARG A 531 12.48 19.32 19.15
N SER A 532 13.60 18.63 19.36
CA SER A 532 14.54 18.93 20.47
C SER A 532 15.12 20.36 20.41
N GLN A 533 15.22 20.93 19.21
CA GLN A 533 15.76 22.27 18.99
C GLN A 533 14.69 23.36 19.19
N GLN A 534 13.42 22.99 19.03
CA GLN A 534 12.27 23.89 19.07
C GLN A 534 11.92 24.25 20.53
N LYS A 535 11.81 25.56 20.81
CA LYS A 535 11.56 26.08 22.17
C LYS A 535 10.26 25.51 22.76
N GLN A 536 9.22 25.39 21.94
CA GLN A 536 7.89 24.93 22.28
C GLN A 536 7.90 23.53 22.89
N TYR A 537 8.63 22.60 22.28
CA TYR A 537 8.75 21.22 22.77
C TYR A 537 9.59 21.17 24.05
N ARG A 538 10.70 21.93 24.11
CA ARG A 538 11.53 22.04 25.32
C ARG A 538 10.78 22.62 26.52
N ASP A 539 9.98 23.67 26.33
CA ASP A 539 9.16 24.29 27.37
C ASP A 539 8.13 23.31 27.97
N LEU A 540 7.66 22.33 27.17
CA LEU A 540 6.73 21.28 27.60
C LEU A 540 7.44 20.08 28.25
N GLY A 541 8.77 20.09 28.36
CA GLY A 541 9.58 18.98 28.89
C GLY A 541 9.52 17.75 27.98
N TRP A 542 9.64 17.96 26.66
CA TRP A 542 9.70 16.91 25.66
C TRP A 542 11.13 16.41 25.43
N GLU A 543 11.29 15.10 25.25
CA GLU A 543 12.54 14.43 24.91
C GLU A 543 12.27 13.36 23.84
N PRO A 544 13.17 13.10 22.88
CA PRO A 544 12.93 12.14 21.80
C PRO A 544 12.80 10.69 22.32
N VAL A 545 11.86 9.95 21.74
CA VAL A 545 11.79 8.48 21.88
C VAL A 545 12.94 7.85 21.11
N ILE A 546 13.85 7.18 21.79
CA ILE A 546 14.99 6.44 21.21
C ILE A 546 14.88 4.95 21.54
N LYS A 547 15.28 4.09 20.60
CA LYS A 547 15.50 2.64 20.80
C LYS A 547 16.89 2.28 20.30
N GLU A 548 17.43 1.20 20.84
CA GLU A 548 18.71 0.60 20.41
C GLU A 548 18.42 -0.73 19.67
N GLU A 549 17.46 -0.70 18.74
CA GLU A 549 16.84 -1.87 18.09
C GLU A 549 16.68 -1.54 16.59
N ASN A 550 17.80 -1.58 15.86
CA ASN A 550 17.91 -1.20 14.45
C ASN A 550 17.26 -2.26 13.53
N ASN A 551 15.94 -2.42 13.57
CA ASN A 551 15.17 -3.35 12.73
C ASN A 551 13.67 -2.96 12.71
N GLY A 552 12.82 -3.81 12.12
CA GLY A 552 11.38 -3.58 12.02
C GLY A 552 10.68 -3.47 13.38
N TRP A 553 11.17 -4.15 14.41
CA TRP A 553 10.61 -4.12 15.77
C TRP A 553 10.88 -2.77 16.45
N GLY A 554 12.11 -2.25 16.40
CA GLY A 554 12.41 -0.92 16.92
C GLY A 554 11.66 0.18 16.17
N ARG A 555 11.56 0.08 14.84
CA ARG A 555 10.77 1.01 14.00
C ARG A 555 9.27 1.01 14.32
N LEU A 556 8.72 -0.13 14.78
CA LEU A 556 7.37 -0.21 15.33
C LEU A 556 7.31 0.43 16.73
N LEU A 557 8.19 0.05 17.65
CA LEU A 557 8.19 0.54 19.03
C LEU A 557 8.33 2.07 19.12
N VAL A 558 9.19 2.69 18.30
CA VAL A 558 9.32 4.15 18.25
C VAL A 558 7.97 4.80 17.91
N ARG A 559 7.29 4.34 16.85
CA ARG A 559 5.99 4.91 16.43
C ARG A 559 4.88 4.69 17.46
N LEU A 560 4.86 3.54 18.16
CA LEU A 560 3.91 3.29 19.25
C LEU A 560 4.12 4.26 20.42
N ASP A 561 5.38 4.46 20.83
CA ASP A 561 5.73 5.36 21.93
C ASP A 561 5.54 6.85 21.54
N GLU A 562 5.79 7.22 20.27
CA GLU A 562 5.50 8.57 19.76
C GLU A 562 4.00 8.90 19.83
N ILE A 563 3.09 7.95 19.55
CA ILE A 563 1.64 8.18 19.73
C ILE A 563 1.32 8.59 21.18
N GLU A 564 1.88 7.88 22.17
CA GLU A 564 1.64 8.17 23.60
C GLU A 564 2.23 9.53 24.00
N GLN A 565 3.42 9.84 23.49
CA GLN A 565 4.10 11.10 23.70
C GLN A 565 3.33 12.29 23.09
N SER A 566 2.79 12.14 21.87
CA SER A 566 1.96 13.16 21.22
C SER A 566 0.70 13.46 22.05
N PHE A 567 0.05 12.45 22.64
CA PHE A 567 -1.05 12.70 23.60
C PHE A 567 -0.57 13.48 24.83
N ALA A 568 0.58 13.14 25.39
CA ALA A 568 1.13 13.85 26.54
C ALA A 568 1.46 15.33 26.21
N LEU A 569 1.90 15.63 24.98
CA LEU A 569 2.10 16.99 24.49
C LEU A 569 0.79 17.77 24.34
N ILE A 570 -0.19 17.20 23.60
CA ILE A 570 -1.49 17.85 23.33
C ILE A 570 -2.21 18.20 24.65
N ASN A 571 -2.10 17.37 25.67
CA ASN A 571 -2.70 17.62 26.99
C ASN A 571 -1.98 18.70 27.82
N LYS A 572 -0.73 19.05 27.50
CA LYS A 572 0.05 20.12 28.16
C LYS A 572 -0.04 21.46 27.42
N ALA A 573 -0.37 21.44 26.13
CA ALA A 573 -0.36 22.62 25.26
C ALA A 573 -1.63 23.47 25.39
N ASP A 574 -1.47 24.79 25.55
CA ASP A 574 -2.58 25.76 25.59
C ASP A 574 -3.06 26.08 24.16
N GLN A 575 -4.36 25.98 23.89
CA GLN A 575 -4.87 25.97 22.52
C GLN A 575 -5.21 27.36 21.94
N GLN A 576 -5.04 28.45 22.71
CA GLN A 576 -5.42 29.80 22.29
C GLN A 576 -4.22 30.70 21.96
N GLN A 577 -3.73 30.61 20.72
CA GLN A 577 -2.71 31.50 20.17
C GLN A 577 -3.02 31.84 18.71
N GLU A 578 -2.86 33.11 18.33
CA GLU A 578 -3.03 33.60 16.96
C GLU A 578 -1.73 34.26 16.47
N ARG A 579 -1.42 34.08 15.18
CA ARG A 579 -0.27 34.70 14.51
C ARG A 579 -0.74 35.93 13.75
N ASN A 580 -0.04 37.06 13.91
CA ASN A 580 -0.27 38.24 13.07
C ASN A 580 -0.05 37.88 11.59
N THR A 581 -0.88 38.43 10.70
CA THR A 581 -0.71 38.25 9.25
C THR A 581 0.60 38.88 8.78
N VAL A 582 1.42 38.09 8.10
CA VAL A 582 2.66 38.55 7.45
C VAL A 582 2.30 39.20 6.11
N ASP A 583 2.87 40.37 5.81
CA ASP A 583 2.79 40.96 4.47
C ASP A 583 3.71 40.19 3.51
N LEU A 584 3.10 39.43 2.60
CA LEU A 584 3.81 38.61 1.62
C LEU A 584 4.14 39.36 0.31
N SER A 585 3.68 40.62 0.14
CA SER A 585 3.81 41.37 -1.12
C SER A 585 5.25 41.76 -1.49
N GLY A 586 6.19 41.61 -0.55
CA GLY A 586 7.59 41.99 -0.70
C GLY A 586 8.41 41.06 -1.61
N SER A 587 9.73 41.14 -1.45
CA SER A 587 10.68 40.18 -2.04
C SER A 587 11.68 39.75 -0.97
N GLY A 588 12.08 38.48 -0.99
CA GLY A 588 12.95 37.89 0.02
C GLY A 588 13.25 36.44 -0.30
N SER A 589 14.13 35.82 0.50
CA SER A 589 14.40 34.39 0.43
C SER A 589 14.41 33.84 1.85
N GLY A 590 13.79 32.69 2.06
CA GLY A 590 13.61 32.10 3.38
C GLY A 590 13.66 30.59 3.31
N SER A 591 14.03 29.98 4.44
CA SER A 591 14.03 28.54 4.61
C SER A 591 13.41 28.16 5.94
N ALA A 592 12.90 26.94 6.04
CA ALA A 592 12.40 26.36 7.27
C ALA A 592 12.62 24.84 7.29
N GLN A 593 12.70 24.28 8.49
CA GLN A 593 12.74 22.84 8.72
C GLN A 593 11.68 22.44 9.73
N LEU A 594 11.19 21.21 9.63
CA LEU A 594 10.15 20.66 10.50
C LEU A 594 10.26 19.13 10.60
N GLU A 595 10.04 18.57 11.79
CA GLU A 595 9.99 17.12 11.98
C GLU A 595 8.59 16.59 11.59
N SER A 596 8.47 15.93 10.44
CA SER A 596 7.26 15.21 10.06
C SER A 596 7.11 13.90 10.86
N PRO A 597 5.99 13.16 10.72
CA PRO A 597 5.87 11.79 11.24
C PRO A 597 6.85 10.77 10.62
N ARG A 598 7.53 11.12 9.51
CA ARG A 598 8.47 10.26 8.77
C ARG A 598 9.94 10.67 8.90
N GLY A 599 10.20 11.91 9.36
CA GLY A 599 11.54 12.49 9.47
C GLY A 599 11.56 13.99 9.17
N THR A 600 12.77 14.55 9.14
CA THR A 600 13.04 15.96 8.83
C THR A 600 12.58 16.31 7.41
N LEU A 601 11.79 17.39 7.30
CA LEU A 601 11.54 18.12 6.06
C LEU A 601 12.34 19.42 6.07
N SER A 602 12.83 19.84 4.90
CA SER A 602 13.54 21.10 4.69
C SER A 602 12.97 21.80 3.46
N LEU A 603 12.64 23.08 3.57
CA LEU A 603 12.07 23.89 2.49
C LEU A 603 12.86 25.19 2.37
N ALA A 604 13.33 25.50 1.16
CA ALA A 604 13.91 26.80 0.80
C ALA A 604 13.12 27.44 -0.34
N ILE A 605 12.85 28.74 -0.24
CA ILE A 605 12.08 29.50 -1.24
C ILE A 605 12.71 30.86 -1.55
N SER A 606 12.46 31.35 -2.76
CA SER A 606 12.69 32.75 -3.14
C SER A 606 11.40 33.39 -3.65
N VAL A 607 11.02 34.53 -3.07
CA VAL A 607 9.82 35.30 -3.39
C VAL A 607 10.23 36.64 -4.01
N LYS A 608 9.59 37.01 -5.13
CA LYS A 608 9.79 38.31 -5.81
C LYS A 608 8.44 38.95 -6.08
N LYS A 609 8.17 40.07 -5.39
CA LYS A 609 6.94 40.89 -5.47
C LYS A 609 5.67 40.06 -5.25
N GLY A 610 5.56 39.36 -4.12
CA GLY A 610 4.43 38.48 -3.83
C GLY A 610 4.51 37.09 -4.45
N VAL A 611 5.38 36.86 -5.43
CA VAL A 611 5.36 35.63 -6.24
C VAL A 611 6.56 34.73 -5.94
N VAL A 612 6.32 33.47 -5.58
CA VAL A 612 7.35 32.43 -5.45
C VAL A 612 7.97 32.17 -6.83
N LYS A 613 9.30 32.20 -6.90
CA LYS A 613 10.09 32.01 -8.14
C LYS A 613 11.03 30.81 -8.09
N GLN A 614 11.39 30.35 -6.90
CA GLN A 614 12.21 29.16 -6.67
C GLN A 614 11.68 28.47 -5.41
N LEU A 615 11.66 27.15 -5.45
CA LEU A 615 11.27 26.27 -4.36
C LEU A 615 12.17 25.04 -4.42
N GLN A 616 12.78 24.70 -3.29
CA GLN A 616 13.50 23.44 -3.09
C GLN A 616 12.96 22.78 -1.83
N LEU A 617 12.48 21.54 -1.95
CA LEU A 617 11.90 20.76 -0.87
C LEU A 617 12.68 19.44 -0.76
N GLU A 618 13.23 19.20 0.42
CA GLU A 618 13.93 17.96 0.77
C GLU A 618 13.04 17.16 1.73
N THR A 619 12.89 15.86 1.47
CA THR A 619 12.01 14.95 2.20
C THR A 619 12.78 13.71 2.69
N PRO A 620 12.32 13.02 3.75
CA PRO A 620 12.98 11.79 4.20
C PRO A 620 12.78 10.63 3.20
N ALA A 621 11.79 10.69 2.32
CA ALA A 621 11.37 9.56 1.50
C ALA A 621 12.45 9.06 0.52
N GLN A 622 13.29 9.93 -0.03
CA GLN A 622 14.39 9.51 -0.91
C GLN A 622 15.47 8.72 -0.15
N ALA A 623 15.88 9.22 1.02
CA ALA A 623 16.83 8.52 1.88
C ALA A 623 16.27 7.18 2.39
N LEU A 624 14.95 7.09 2.65
CA LEU A 624 14.28 5.86 3.01
C LEU A 624 14.14 4.89 1.82
N ALA A 625 13.82 5.38 0.61
CA ALA A 625 13.75 4.57 -0.60
C ALA A 625 15.12 3.97 -0.97
N ALA A 626 16.20 4.72 -0.77
CA ALA A 626 17.58 4.25 -0.97
C ALA A 626 18.00 3.10 -0.05
N LEU A 627 17.26 2.80 1.03
CA LEU A 627 17.49 1.62 1.87
C LEU A 627 16.89 0.34 1.28
N VAL A 628 15.95 0.44 0.34
CA VAL A 628 15.20 -0.73 -0.17
C VAL A 628 16.09 -1.81 -0.78
N PRO A 629 17.13 -1.52 -1.60
CA PRO A 629 18.05 -2.55 -2.08
C PRO A 629 18.72 -3.29 -0.91
N THR A 630 19.40 -2.57 -0.02
CA THR A 630 20.17 -3.14 1.10
C THR A 630 19.33 -3.87 2.14
N LEU A 631 18.06 -3.49 2.33
CA LEU A 631 17.16 -4.19 3.27
C LEU A 631 16.41 -5.38 2.67
N SER A 632 16.50 -5.57 1.35
CA SER A 632 15.82 -6.66 0.64
C SER A 632 16.79 -7.69 0.04
N GLU A 633 18.04 -7.32 -0.20
CA GLU A 633 19.10 -8.24 -0.70
C GLU A 633 19.18 -9.53 0.13
N GLU A 634 19.11 -10.68 -0.56
CA GLU A 634 19.07 -12.04 0.01
C GLU A 634 17.90 -12.33 0.99
N ALA A 635 16.93 -11.43 1.14
CA ALA A 635 15.77 -11.67 1.99
C ALA A 635 14.70 -12.51 1.29
N GLU A 636 13.97 -13.32 2.06
CA GLU A 636 12.70 -13.91 1.59
C GLU A 636 11.71 -12.78 1.28
N LEU A 637 10.96 -12.93 0.17
CA LEU A 637 9.99 -11.95 -0.34
C LEU A 637 9.04 -11.41 0.75
N SER A 638 8.56 -12.29 1.63
CA SER A 638 7.61 -11.90 2.68
C SER A 638 8.24 -11.04 3.77
N ASP A 639 9.54 -11.20 4.02
CA ASP A 639 10.29 -10.38 4.97
C ASP A 639 10.75 -9.08 4.30
N ALA A 640 11.23 -9.11 3.06
CA ALA A 640 11.55 -7.91 2.28
C ALA A 640 10.38 -6.91 2.26
N LEU A 641 9.17 -7.37 1.92
CA LEU A 641 7.96 -6.53 1.95
C LEU A 641 7.64 -5.97 3.34
N VAL A 642 7.84 -6.75 4.41
CA VAL A 642 7.65 -6.28 5.79
C VAL A 642 8.70 -5.23 6.17
N GLN A 643 9.96 -5.40 5.78
CA GLN A 643 11.02 -4.43 6.04
C GLN A 643 10.76 -3.11 5.30
N ILE A 644 10.40 -3.16 4.01
CA ILE A 644 10.07 -1.97 3.20
C ILE A 644 8.91 -1.19 3.83
N VAL A 645 7.80 -1.86 4.20
CA VAL A 645 6.66 -1.16 4.82
C VAL A 645 7.01 -0.61 6.21
N SER A 646 7.96 -1.22 6.93
CA SER A 646 8.43 -0.70 8.22
C SER A 646 9.17 0.65 8.13
N LEU A 647 9.65 1.03 6.94
CA LEU A 647 10.28 2.32 6.67
C LEU A 647 9.26 3.46 6.63
N ASP A 648 8.02 3.21 6.23
CA ASP A 648 6.96 4.23 6.01
C ASP A 648 7.31 5.24 4.89
N ILE A 649 7.90 4.76 3.79
CA ILE A 649 8.21 5.56 2.60
C ILE A 649 6.91 6.18 2.07
N SER A 650 6.85 7.51 1.99
CA SER A 650 5.72 8.22 1.41
C SER A 650 5.87 8.27 -0.12
N PRO A 651 5.01 7.62 -0.91
CA PRO A 651 5.14 7.64 -2.37
C PRO A 651 5.07 9.06 -2.92
N TRP A 652 4.21 9.89 -2.34
CA TRP A 652 4.01 11.32 -2.63
C TRP A 652 5.26 12.21 -2.53
N GLU A 653 6.36 11.66 -2.01
CA GLU A 653 7.61 12.37 -1.72
C GLU A 653 8.83 11.82 -2.48
N VAL A 654 8.77 10.58 -3.00
CA VAL A 654 9.95 9.94 -3.64
C VAL A 654 10.30 10.64 -4.96
N GLY A 655 9.30 10.84 -5.82
CA GLY A 655 9.44 11.47 -7.14
C GLY A 655 9.62 13.00 -7.13
N LEU A 656 9.85 13.62 -5.97
CA LEU A 656 10.12 15.05 -5.87
C LEU A 656 11.58 15.34 -6.25
N LYS A 657 11.84 15.51 -7.55
CA LYS A 657 13.16 15.90 -8.05
C LYS A 657 13.40 17.36 -7.70
N SER A 658 14.47 17.63 -6.93
CA SER A 658 14.99 19.00 -6.86
C SER A 658 15.56 19.40 -8.22
N PRO A 659 15.47 20.67 -8.65
CA PRO A 659 16.18 21.13 -9.83
C PRO A 659 17.66 20.80 -9.69
N GLU A 660 18.23 20.13 -10.70
CA GLU A 660 19.67 19.90 -10.77
C GLU A 660 20.39 21.25 -10.67
N VAL A 661 21.31 21.34 -9.71
CA VAL A 661 22.21 22.49 -9.59
C VAL A 661 23.22 22.41 -10.73
N LYS A 662 22.87 23.04 -11.86
CA LYS A 662 23.71 23.18 -13.06
C LYS A 662 24.97 24.00 -12.80
#